data_AF-A0A384A7H7-F1
#
_entry.id   AF-A0A384A7H7-F1
#
_cell.length_a   1.000
_cell.length_b   1.000
_cell.length_c   1.000
_cell.angle_alpha   90.00
_cell.angle_beta   90.00
_cell.angle_gamma   90.00
#
_symmetry.space_group_name_H-M   'P 1'
#
loop_
_entity.id
_entity.type
_entity.pdbx_description
1 polymer ?
#
loop_
_entity_poly.entity_id
_entity_poly.type
_entity_poly.pdbx_seq_one_letter_code
_entity_poly.pdbx_strand_id
1 'polypeptide(L)'
;MLRLRAICPFSWRVFQFRPFSFEPLLNQMNKCTDEEQIFDLIEKNKDILSEKQVACALSMLWQFQKQKSILLKNVECIRDHPQFLTLHNLTTTKMEFMNDSTLVNVLYIIQQFGFEAHDPLVEALVTEAWRRLERFDINVLSKFSSCLADQHLCFSPLMGKIADIVNRNLETIQDLRCLSVLMVSISSLISQRFQEQLVNKTEQLFDTIDSSQVNIARRIVQFLRNIKYSYYPLLERCNKVFLSNVNHLDLDSISKILSLYHSLQFHSFEFILMTKKRLTEMIPLFDYPASFVKLFVTLGPVAGPEEEKQLKSTILLMSEELTSQQALAVMGAMEEMESRNSHLIKKIASILHKHLDNYKPVELLRITQASIFLHFQSKELFVKLRELLLSYLKVSVIPSEISLLICALSMLPSPHLDEARISQIEAVLPQCDLNDLNSFATSVLRCIQYDHMYRNNIPGKQLKLLQKLDHYGRQRLQKCSSLNLLWEEVKSLKGDWFADSLLEETVVTLQRLMDEINYINVAGIASFISRTNYLSTSLLDRIASVVLQQIEKIHPFAILAIILPFSALNYDPPQRDEFFGTCLQRLNSYLSILDPLMLVFLGYSLATREYFSEDLLKAIFNIRFLAKLDSQLELLCSSLNMKVQFRLMELNRAVCLECPEYQIPWFHDRFCQQQYKKDFGSMNGAQQQIYKMLAEVLGGINFVKASVLTPYYYTIDFECILDKRKNPLPYGSHNTTLGKLPKIHSELNTQIAGSRLPPGAEKIALEFLDSRAFCRNIPHLKGKSAMKKRHLEILGYRVIQIPHFEWNSMALSTKNARMDYLRERIFGEGKSSS
;
A
#
# COMPACT_ATOMS: atom_id res chain seq x y z
N MET A 1 -95.81 -41.96 -6.34
CA MET A 1 -96.11 -42.29 -4.92
C MET A 1 -95.21 -41.44 -4.03
N LEU A 2 -95.73 -41.04 -2.87
CA LEU A 2 -95.11 -40.28 -1.77
C LEU A 2 -94.99 -38.75 -1.94
N ARG A 3 -96.11 -38.11 -1.60
CA ARG A 3 -96.20 -36.79 -0.95
C ARG A 3 -95.93 -36.94 0.56
N LEU A 4 -95.37 -35.90 1.19
CA LEU A 4 -95.74 -35.27 2.50
C LEU A 4 -94.62 -34.25 2.84
N ARG A 5 -94.81 -32.92 2.72
CA ARG A 5 -95.40 -31.96 3.70
C ARG A 5 -94.75 -32.07 5.09
N ALA A 6 -94.35 -31.02 5.81
CA ALA A 6 -94.38 -29.54 5.72
C ALA A 6 -93.40 -29.03 6.81
N ILE A 7 -92.86 -27.80 6.82
CA ILE A 7 -93.48 -26.55 7.34
C ILE A 7 -92.55 -25.37 6.98
N CYS A 8 -93.11 -24.28 6.44
CA CYS A 8 -92.49 -22.96 6.29
C CYS A 8 -92.70 -22.10 7.56
N PRO A 9 -92.03 -20.94 7.70
CA PRO A 9 -92.69 -19.72 7.24
C PRO A 9 -91.80 -18.79 6.41
N PHE A 10 -92.48 -18.05 5.54
CA PHE A 10 -91.99 -17.01 4.65
C PHE A 10 -91.46 -15.78 5.38
N SER A 11 -90.47 -15.12 4.76
CA SER A 11 -90.36 -13.66 4.75
C SER A 11 -89.63 -13.21 3.48
N TRP A 12 -90.38 -12.63 2.55
CA TRP A 12 -89.82 -11.83 1.46
C TRP A 12 -89.16 -10.58 2.05
N ARG A 13 -87.96 -10.22 1.57
CA ARG A 13 -87.75 -8.97 0.81
C ARG A 13 -86.26 -8.64 0.63
N VAL A 14 -86.01 -8.06 -0.55
CA VAL A 14 -84.90 -7.21 -0.98
C VAL A 14 -83.66 -7.91 -1.55
N PHE A 15 -83.69 -8.10 -2.87
CA PHE A 15 -82.50 -7.92 -3.70
C PHE A 15 -81.96 -6.50 -3.45
N GLN A 16 -80.78 -6.39 -2.82
CA GLN A 16 -79.95 -5.20 -2.91
C GLN A 16 -78.74 -5.54 -3.78
N PHE A 17 -78.83 -5.15 -5.05
CA PHE A 17 -77.64 -4.83 -5.82
C PHE A 17 -76.91 -3.69 -5.10
N ARG A 18 -75.69 -3.95 -4.62
CA ARG A 18 -74.66 -2.91 -4.46
C ARG A 18 -73.38 -3.41 -5.13
N PRO A 19 -72.82 -2.65 -6.07
CA PRO A 19 -71.60 -3.04 -6.78
C PRO A 19 -70.41 -2.72 -5.89
N PHE A 20 -69.95 -3.68 -5.09
CA PHE A 20 -68.61 -3.61 -4.55
C PHE A 20 -67.67 -4.19 -5.61
N SER A 21 -66.97 -3.29 -6.29
CA SER A 21 -65.82 -3.65 -7.10
C SER A 21 -64.86 -4.47 -6.23
N PHE A 22 -64.81 -5.78 -6.47
CA PHE A 22 -63.72 -6.63 -5.98
C PHE A 22 -62.45 -6.20 -6.70
N GLU A 23 -61.83 -5.11 -6.25
CA GLU A 23 -60.42 -4.95 -6.53
C GLU A 23 -59.68 -6.05 -5.77
N PRO A 24 -58.86 -6.87 -6.45
CA PRO A 24 -58.00 -7.83 -5.77
C PRO A 24 -57.28 -7.13 -4.62
N LEU A 25 -57.21 -7.73 -3.44
CA LEU A 25 -56.58 -7.12 -2.26
C LEU A 25 -55.12 -6.65 -2.53
N LEU A 26 -54.46 -7.27 -3.52
CA LEU A 26 -53.17 -6.82 -4.05
C LEU A 26 -53.22 -5.41 -4.69
N ASN A 27 -54.28 -5.10 -5.44
CA ASN A 27 -54.51 -3.78 -6.04
C ASN A 27 -54.83 -2.73 -4.97
N GLN A 28 -55.49 -3.11 -3.87
CA GLN A 28 -55.72 -2.23 -2.73
C GLN A 28 -54.41 -1.91 -2.01
N MET A 29 -53.55 -2.91 -1.79
CA MET A 29 -52.22 -2.70 -1.20
C MET A 29 -51.32 -1.82 -2.07
N ASN A 30 -51.37 -1.98 -3.40
CA ASN A 30 -50.58 -1.16 -4.34
C ASN A 30 -51.05 0.31 -4.40
N LYS A 31 -52.26 0.62 -3.92
CA LYS A 31 -52.81 1.98 -3.84
C LYS A 31 -52.52 2.69 -2.52
N CYS A 32 -51.98 1.98 -1.52
CA CYS A 32 -51.62 2.60 -0.25
C CYS A 32 -50.55 3.67 -0.45
N THR A 33 -50.67 4.76 0.30
CA THR A 33 -49.73 5.90 0.26
C THR A 33 -48.83 5.99 1.48
N ASP A 34 -49.17 5.27 2.56
CA ASP A 34 -48.45 5.31 3.83
C ASP A 34 -48.45 3.94 4.53
N GLU A 35 -47.63 3.85 5.59
CA GLU A 35 -47.40 2.63 6.37
C GLU A 35 -48.64 2.23 7.20
N GLU A 36 -49.42 3.20 7.68
CA GLU A 36 -50.61 2.98 8.51
C GLU A 36 -51.74 2.32 7.71
N GLN A 37 -51.97 2.76 6.47
CA GLN A 37 -52.93 2.13 5.56
C GLN A 37 -52.61 0.66 5.27
N ILE A 38 -51.31 0.32 5.17
CA ILE A 38 -50.89 -1.09 5.01
C ILE A 38 -51.20 -1.87 6.29
N PHE A 39 -50.90 -1.32 7.46
CA PHE A 39 -51.19 -1.96 8.74
C PHE A 39 -52.68 -2.14 9.00
N ASP A 40 -53.53 -1.18 8.64
CA ASP A 40 -54.98 -1.28 8.70
C ASP A 40 -55.53 -2.40 7.80
N LEU A 41 -54.95 -2.56 6.61
CA LEU A 41 -55.33 -3.64 5.69
C LEU A 41 -54.90 -5.01 6.21
N ILE A 42 -53.74 -5.09 6.85
CA ILE A 42 -53.26 -6.32 7.51
C ILE A 42 -54.18 -6.68 8.66
N GLU A 43 -54.56 -5.69 9.49
CA GLU A 43 -55.45 -5.89 10.62
C GLU A 43 -56.82 -6.43 10.22
N LYS A 44 -57.38 -5.90 9.13
CA LYS A 44 -58.70 -6.31 8.62
C LYS A 44 -58.72 -7.69 7.96
N ASN A 45 -57.56 -8.24 7.56
CA ASN A 45 -57.49 -9.43 6.70
C ASN A 45 -56.52 -10.52 7.20
N LYS A 46 -56.11 -10.50 8.48
CA LYS A 46 -55.06 -11.37 9.05
C LYS A 46 -55.15 -12.85 8.65
N ASP A 47 -56.35 -13.40 8.62
CA ASP A 47 -56.58 -14.84 8.36
C ASP A 47 -56.66 -15.20 6.86
N ILE A 48 -56.78 -14.20 5.97
CA ILE A 48 -57.07 -14.38 4.53
C ILE A 48 -55.83 -14.05 3.66
N LEU A 49 -54.81 -13.39 4.22
CA LEU A 49 -53.62 -12.98 3.46
C LEU A 49 -52.87 -14.17 2.85
N SER A 50 -52.75 -14.23 1.52
CA SER A 50 -51.87 -15.17 0.81
C SER A 50 -50.39 -14.85 0.99
N GLU A 51 -49.51 -15.80 0.69
CA GLU A 51 -48.05 -15.63 0.71
C GLU A 51 -47.57 -14.46 -0.16
N LYS A 52 -48.22 -14.25 -1.32
CA LYS A 52 -47.94 -13.11 -2.21
C LYS A 52 -48.34 -11.77 -1.60
N GLN A 53 -49.46 -11.73 -0.87
CA GLN A 53 -49.93 -10.52 -0.21
C GLN A 53 -49.08 -10.16 1.01
N VAL A 54 -48.62 -11.16 1.78
CA VAL A 54 -47.65 -10.96 2.88
C VAL A 54 -46.35 -10.36 2.34
N ALA A 55 -45.79 -10.93 1.26
CA ALA A 55 -44.57 -10.39 0.65
C ALA A 55 -44.77 -9.00 0.03
N CYS A 56 -45.94 -8.72 -0.55
CA CYS A 56 -46.30 -7.41 -1.08
C CYS A 56 -46.37 -6.36 0.04
N ALA A 57 -46.99 -6.70 1.17
CA ALA A 57 -47.07 -5.82 2.35
C ALA A 57 -45.68 -5.41 2.84
N LEU A 58 -44.78 -6.39 3.04
CA LEU A 58 -43.40 -6.15 3.45
C LEU A 58 -42.63 -5.31 2.43
N SER A 59 -42.84 -5.56 1.14
CA SER A 59 -42.19 -4.79 0.07
C SER A 59 -42.63 -3.33 0.04
N MET A 60 -43.93 -3.07 0.25
CA MET A 60 -44.48 -1.70 0.32
C MET A 60 -43.98 -0.94 1.55
N LEU A 61 -43.96 -1.58 2.72
CA LEU A 61 -43.40 -0.98 3.94
C LEU A 61 -41.93 -0.57 3.73
N TRP A 62 -41.14 -1.43 3.10
CA TRP A 62 -39.75 -1.09 2.77
C TRP A 62 -39.64 0.02 1.71
N GLN A 63 -40.53 0.03 0.72
CA GLN A 63 -40.55 1.06 -0.31
C GLN A 63 -40.85 2.45 0.27
N PHE A 64 -41.79 2.56 1.21
CA PHE A 64 -42.06 3.83 1.90
C PHE A 64 -40.85 4.31 2.71
N GLN A 65 -40.14 3.39 3.37
CA GLN A 65 -38.89 3.73 4.06
C GLN A 65 -37.76 4.14 3.10
N LYS A 66 -37.73 3.59 1.88
CA LYS A 66 -36.74 3.96 0.86
C LYS A 66 -36.97 5.35 0.29
N GLN A 67 -38.22 5.82 0.25
CA GLN A 67 -38.59 7.14 -0.25
C GLN A 67 -38.32 8.27 0.78
N LYS A 68 -38.18 7.94 2.06
CA LYS A 68 -37.84 8.88 3.14
C LYS A 68 -36.33 9.20 3.15
N SER A 69 -35.96 10.44 3.49
CA SER A 69 -34.55 10.83 3.69
C SER A 69 -33.96 10.07 4.89
N ILE A 70 -32.64 9.93 4.97
CA ILE A 70 -31.96 9.17 6.05
C ILE A 70 -32.38 9.61 7.45
N LEU A 71 -32.66 10.92 7.64
CA LEU A 71 -33.12 11.50 8.90
C LEU A 71 -34.60 11.24 9.24
N LEU A 72 -35.40 10.79 8.28
CA LEU A 72 -36.85 10.53 8.41
C LEU A 72 -37.18 9.03 8.42
N LYS A 73 -36.18 8.14 8.38
CA LYS A 73 -36.37 6.70 8.43
C LYS A 73 -36.79 6.26 9.83
N ASN A 74 -38.02 5.76 9.95
CA ASN A 74 -38.62 5.29 11.20
C ASN A 74 -38.65 3.75 11.25
N VAL A 75 -37.51 3.13 11.01
CA VAL A 75 -37.37 1.66 10.94
C VAL A 75 -37.78 1.02 12.27
N GLU A 76 -37.42 1.64 13.40
CA GLU A 76 -37.75 1.18 14.75
C GLU A 76 -39.26 1.25 15.02
N CYS A 77 -39.93 2.34 14.64
CA CYS A 77 -41.39 2.47 14.84
C CYS A 77 -42.20 1.44 14.04
N ILE A 78 -41.74 1.06 12.84
CA ILE A 78 -42.38 0.01 12.04
C ILE A 78 -42.15 -1.37 12.65
N ARG A 79 -40.92 -1.64 13.09
CA ARG A 79 -40.55 -2.92 13.72
C ARG A 79 -41.38 -3.18 14.98
N ASP A 80 -41.56 -2.15 15.79
CA ASP A 80 -42.25 -2.24 17.08
C ASP A 80 -43.79 -2.18 16.93
N HIS A 81 -44.29 -2.04 15.69
CA HIS A 81 -45.72 -2.00 15.41
C HIS A 81 -46.38 -3.40 15.55
N PRO A 82 -47.54 -3.54 16.23
CA PRO A 82 -48.16 -4.85 16.50
C PRO A 82 -48.57 -5.61 15.24
N GLN A 83 -48.91 -4.89 14.16
CA GLN A 83 -49.23 -5.52 12.87
C GLN A 83 -47.98 -6.01 12.12
N PHE A 84 -46.79 -5.49 12.44
CA PHE A 84 -45.54 -6.03 11.94
C PHE A 84 -45.22 -7.40 12.56
N LEU A 85 -45.49 -7.57 13.86
CA LEU A 85 -45.42 -8.89 14.53
C LEU A 85 -46.42 -9.89 13.91
N THR A 86 -47.60 -9.40 13.51
CA THR A 86 -48.58 -10.22 12.78
C THR A 86 -48.02 -10.68 11.42
N LEU A 87 -47.38 -9.78 10.67
CA LEU A 87 -46.69 -10.14 9.42
C LEU A 87 -45.52 -11.10 9.65
N HIS A 88 -44.76 -10.95 10.74
CA HIS A 88 -43.66 -11.84 11.13
C HIS A 88 -44.18 -13.28 11.30
N ASN A 89 -45.23 -13.47 12.11
CA ASN A 89 -45.87 -14.77 12.31
C ASN A 89 -46.49 -15.36 11.02
N LEU A 90 -47.15 -14.52 10.22
CA LEU A 90 -47.71 -14.94 8.93
C LEU A 90 -46.62 -15.34 7.92
N THR A 91 -45.45 -14.70 7.97
CA THR A 91 -44.30 -15.05 7.15
C THR A 91 -43.75 -16.42 7.56
N THR A 92 -43.60 -16.67 8.87
CA THR A 92 -43.14 -17.97 9.39
C THR A 92 -44.06 -19.10 8.95
N THR A 93 -45.37 -18.91 8.98
CA THR A 93 -46.33 -19.95 8.59
C THR A 93 -46.42 -20.17 7.08
N LYS A 94 -46.10 -19.16 6.26
CA LYS A 94 -46.30 -19.20 4.80
C LYS A 94 -45.02 -19.28 3.97
N MET A 95 -43.83 -19.27 4.59
CA MET A 95 -42.55 -19.27 3.86
C MET A 95 -42.38 -20.46 2.90
N GLU A 96 -42.91 -21.65 3.23
CA GLU A 96 -42.81 -22.83 2.38
C GLU A 96 -43.55 -22.67 1.04
N PHE A 97 -44.58 -21.81 0.99
CA PHE A 97 -45.37 -21.56 -0.21
C PHE A 97 -44.82 -20.41 -1.06
N MET A 98 -43.88 -19.63 -0.54
CA MET A 98 -43.24 -18.55 -1.29
C MET A 98 -42.36 -19.13 -2.42
N ASN A 99 -42.34 -18.46 -3.58
CA ASN A 99 -41.35 -18.78 -4.61
C ASN A 99 -39.95 -18.28 -4.19
N ASP A 100 -38.91 -18.79 -4.85
CA ASP A 100 -37.50 -18.55 -4.46
C ASP A 100 -37.14 -17.06 -4.44
N SER A 101 -37.58 -16.29 -5.44
CA SER A 101 -37.33 -14.85 -5.51
C SER A 101 -38.01 -14.07 -4.39
N THR A 102 -39.23 -14.48 -4.01
CA THR A 102 -40.04 -13.85 -2.97
C THR A 102 -39.48 -14.18 -1.60
N LEU A 103 -39.09 -15.43 -1.36
CA LEU A 103 -38.47 -15.89 -0.12
C LEU A 103 -37.20 -15.06 0.19
N VAL A 104 -36.28 -14.95 -0.77
CA VAL A 104 -35.03 -14.20 -0.60
C VAL A 104 -35.29 -12.68 -0.52
N ASN A 105 -36.29 -12.16 -1.23
CA ASN A 105 -36.69 -10.76 -1.09
C ASN A 105 -37.23 -10.43 0.29
N VAL A 106 -38.06 -11.31 0.86
CA VAL A 106 -38.60 -11.17 2.22
C VAL A 106 -37.47 -11.22 3.24
N LEU A 107 -36.54 -12.18 3.12
CA LEU A 107 -35.33 -12.23 3.97
C LEU A 107 -34.55 -10.91 3.90
N TYR A 108 -34.27 -10.42 2.68
CA TYR A 108 -33.58 -9.15 2.50
C TYR A 108 -34.30 -7.99 3.19
N ILE A 109 -35.62 -7.88 3.01
CA ILE A 109 -36.42 -6.81 3.62
C ILE A 109 -36.39 -6.89 5.16
N ILE A 110 -36.58 -8.08 5.72
CA ILE A 110 -36.56 -8.29 7.18
C ILE A 110 -35.22 -7.84 7.77
N GLN A 111 -34.10 -8.16 7.12
CA GLN A 111 -32.79 -7.68 7.57
C GLN A 111 -32.64 -6.16 7.51
N GLN A 112 -33.24 -5.50 6.51
CA GLN A 112 -33.23 -4.03 6.44
C GLN A 112 -34.02 -3.37 7.58
N PHE A 113 -34.96 -4.09 8.21
CA PHE A 113 -35.65 -3.65 9.42
C PHE A 113 -34.84 -3.88 10.71
N GLY A 114 -33.59 -4.33 10.59
CA GLY A 114 -32.66 -4.42 11.72
C GLY A 114 -32.83 -5.64 12.61
N PHE A 115 -33.46 -6.71 12.12
CA PHE A 115 -33.50 -8.00 12.82
C PHE A 115 -32.13 -8.65 12.81
N GLU A 116 -31.68 -9.12 13.97
CA GLU A 116 -30.39 -9.79 14.14
C GLU A 116 -30.37 -11.17 13.46
N ALA A 117 -29.17 -11.70 13.20
CA ALA A 117 -29.00 -13.02 12.58
C ALA A 117 -29.63 -14.18 13.38
N HIS A 118 -29.80 -13.99 14.69
CA HIS A 118 -30.40 -14.96 15.62
C HIS A 118 -31.91 -14.81 15.78
N ASP A 119 -32.56 -13.92 15.02
CA ASP A 119 -34.02 -13.86 15.01
C ASP A 119 -34.60 -15.17 14.44
N PRO A 120 -35.57 -15.82 15.11
CA PRO A 120 -36.11 -17.10 14.67
C PRO A 120 -36.67 -17.10 13.24
N LEU A 121 -37.21 -15.97 12.77
CA LEU A 121 -37.70 -15.86 11.39
C LEU A 121 -36.54 -15.76 10.40
N VAL A 122 -35.48 -15.03 10.74
CA VAL A 122 -34.27 -14.95 9.90
C VAL A 122 -33.63 -16.33 9.78
N GLU A 123 -33.47 -17.07 10.89
CA GLU A 123 -32.93 -18.43 10.88
C GLU A 123 -33.80 -19.40 10.05
N ALA A 124 -35.12 -19.32 10.22
CA ALA A 124 -36.06 -20.15 9.46
C ALA A 124 -36.02 -19.84 7.95
N LEU A 125 -36.00 -18.57 7.56
CA LEU A 125 -35.89 -18.15 6.15
C LEU A 125 -34.56 -18.56 5.53
N VAL A 126 -33.45 -18.43 6.27
CA VAL A 126 -32.12 -18.88 5.80
C VAL A 126 -32.09 -20.40 5.65
N THR A 127 -32.70 -21.14 6.58
CA THR A 127 -32.77 -22.61 6.53
C THR A 127 -33.59 -23.08 5.33
N GLU A 128 -34.75 -22.47 5.09
CA GLU A 128 -35.59 -22.81 3.95
C GLU A 128 -34.95 -22.41 2.62
N ALA A 129 -34.27 -21.25 2.57
CA ALA A 129 -33.48 -20.85 1.40
C ALA A 129 -32.30 -21.81 1.14
N TRP A 130 -31.65 -22.32 2.18
CA TRP A 130 -30.60 -23.32 2.06
C TRP A 130 -31.13 -24.62 1.46
N ARG A 131 -32.31 -25.10 1.88
CA ARG A 131 -32.93 -26.31 1.32
C ARG A 131 -33.16 -26.22 -0.19
N ARG A 132 -33.39 -25.01 -0.71
CA ARG A 132 -33.70 -24.72 -2.12
C ARG A 132 -32.52 -24.21 -2.94
N LEU A 133 -31.33 -24.10 -2.35
CA LEU A 133 -30.19 -23.38 -2.92
C LEU A 133 -29.84 -23.78 -4.37
N GLU A 134 -29.85 -25.09 -4.69
CA GLU A 134 -29.52 -25.61 -6.03
C GLU A 134 -30.57 -25.22 -7.11
N ARG A 135 -31.75 -24.73 -6.71
CA ARG A 135 -32.80 -24.27 -7.64
C ARG A 135 -32.67 -22.79 -7.99
N PHE A 136 -31.89 -22.04 -7.23
CA PHE A 136 -31.83 -20.59 -7.37
C PHE A 136 -31.17 -20.19 -8.69
N ASP A 137 -31.81 -19.25 -9.39
CA ASP A 137 -31.15 -18.53 -10.48
C ASP A 137 -30.05 -17.60 -9.94
N ILE A 138 -29.25 -17.03 -10.84
CA ILE A 138 -28.11 -16.19 -10.47
C ILE A 138 -28.52 -14.90 -9.74
N ASN A 139 -29.72 -14.37 -10.01
CA ASN A 139 -30.20 -13.13 -9.40
C ASN A 139 -30.62 -13.39 -7.95
N VAL A 140 -31.35 -14.48 -7.72
CA VAL A 140 -31.76 -14.94 -6.39
C VAL A 140 -30.53 -15.32 -5.58
N LEU A 141 -29.58 -16.05 -6.18
CA LEU A 141 -28.33 -16.44 -5.54
C LEU A 141 -27.48 -15.23 -5.12
N SER A 142 -27.37 -14.23 -6.00
CA SER A 142 -26.65 -12.98 -5.72
C SER A 142 -27.28 -12.20 -4.56
N LYS A 143 -28.60 -12.10 -4.53
CA LYS A 143 -29.30 -11.41 -3.43
C LYS A 143 -29.15 -12.17 -2.11
N PHE A 144 -29.27 -13.50 -2.17
CA PHE A 144 -29.11 -14.36 -1.00
C PHE A 144 -27.67 -14.30 -0.45
N SER A 145 -26.64 -14.28 -1.31
CA SER A 145 -25.25 -14.15 -0.85
C SER A 145 -24.99 -12.81 -0.16
N SER A 146 -25.66 -11.72 -0.58
CA SER A 146 -25.61 -10.43 0.11
C SER A 146 -26.24 -10.52 1.49
N CYS A 147 -27.43 -11.14 1.61
CA CYS A 147 -28.09 -11.37 2.90
C CYS A 147 -27.21 -12.14 3.88
N LEU A 148 -26.49 -13.17 3.42
CA LEU A 148 -25.56 -13.93 4.24
C LEU A 148 -24.32 -13.13 4.63
N ALA A 149 -23.82 -12.29 3.72
CA ALA A 149 -22.69 -11.41 4.02
C ALA A 149 -23.04 -10.38 5.10
N ASP A 150 -24.26 -9.83 5.05
CA ASP A 150 -24.80 -8.91 6.06
C ASP A 150 -24.97 -9.57 7.44
N GLN A 151 -25.17 -10.90 7.49
CA GLN A 151 -25.17 -11.70 8.73
C GLN A 151 -23.78 -12.16 9.17
N HIS A 152 -22.70 -11.68 8.54
CA HIS A 152 -21.34 -12.14 8.78
C HIS A 152 -21.08 -13.64 8.51
N LEU A 153 -21.92 -14.29 7.68
CA LEU A 153 -21.80 -15.72 7.33
C LEU A 153 -20.92 -15.98 6.09
N CYS A 154 -19.94 -15.11 5.82
CA CYS A 154 -19.06 -15.22 4.65
C CYS A 154 -18.17 -16.49 4.66
N PHE A 155 -17.92 -17.08 5.83
CA PHE A 155 -17.12 -18.29 6.00
C PHE A 155 -17.97 -19.56 6.23
N SER A 156 -19.29 -19.46 6.04
CA SER A 156 -20.20 -20.57 6.30
C SER A 156 -20.11 -21.67 5.23
N PRO A 157 -20.47 -22.93 5.55
CA PRO A 157 -20.63 -23.99 4.55
C PRO A 157 -21.64 -23.62 3.45
N LEU A 158 -22.62 -22.80 3.80
CA LEU A 158 -23.61 -22.27 2.87
C LEU A 158 -22.97 -21.37 1.81
N MET A 159 -22.10 -20.43 2.21
CA MET A 159 -21.34 -19.62 1.28
C MET A 159 -20.38 -20.47 0.43
N GLY A 160 -19.83 -21.56 0.99
CA GLY A 160 -19.04 -22.54 0.23
C GLY A 160 -19.84 -23.24 -0.86
N LYS A 161 -21.09 -23.64 -0.59
CA LYS A 161 -22.00 -24.18 -1.62
C LYS A 161 -22.35 -23.16 -2.70
N ILE A 162 -22.57 -21.89 -2.32
CA ILE A 162 -22.77 -20.81 -3.29
C ILE A 162 -21.54 -20.68 -4.21
N ALA A 163 -20.33 -20.71 -3.65
CA ALA A 163 -19.10 -20.64 -4.43
C ALA A 163 -18.99 -21.81 -5.44
N ASP A 164 -19.36 -23.02 -5.02
CA ASP A 164 -19.38 -24.20 -5.89
C ASP A 164 -20.42 -24.08 -7.04
N ILE A 165 -21.64 -23.62 -6.75
CA ILE A 165 -22.68 -23.36 -7.77
C ILE A 165 -22.18 -22.33 -8.80
N VAL A 166 -21.55 -21.25 -8.33
CA VAL A 166 -20.99 -20.22 -9.22
C VAL A 166 -19.86 -20.79 -10.07
N ASN A 167 -19.00 -21.65 -9.51
CA ASN A 167 -17.92 -22.29 -10.24
C ASN A 167 -18.44 -23.21 -11.36
N ARG A 168 -19.45 -24.04 -11.06
CA ARG A 168 -20.09 -24.95 -12.04
C ARG A 168 -20.76 -24.19 -13.18
N ASN A 169 -21.40 -23.06 -12.87
CA ASN A 169 -22.22 -22.30 -13.81
C ASN A 169 -21.51 -21.07 -14.42
N LEU A 170 -20.21 -20.87 -14.17
CA LEU A 170 -19.50 -19.63 -14.48
C LEU A 170 -19.63 -19.19 -15.94
N GLU A 171 -19.55 -20.14 -16.88
CA GLU A 171 -19.63 -19.83 -18.31
C GLU A 171 -21.00 -19.27 -18.72
N THR A 172 -22.07 -19.73 -18.06
CA THR A 172 -23.46 -19.35 -18.36
C THR A 172 -23.84 -17.97 -17.81
N ILE A 173 -23.08 -17.45 -16.84
CA ILE A 173 -23.38 -16.16 -16.20
C ILE A 173 -23.10 -15.02 -17.18
N GLN A 174 -24.10 -14.18 -17.41
CA GLN A 174 -24.01 -12.98 -18.26
C GLN A 174 -24.28 -11.68 -17.48
N ASP A 175 -25.08 -11.73 -16.40
CA ASP A 175 -25.34 -10.54 -15.57
C ASP A 175 -24.12 -10.23 -14.68
N LEU A 176 -23.33 -9.26 -15.12
CA LEU A 176 -22.14 -8.82 -14.39
C LEU A 176 -22.45 -8.18 -13.04
N ARG A 177 -23.61 -7.52 -12.87
CA ARG A 177 -24.01 -6.95 -11.59
C ARG A 177 -24.19 -8.07 -10.57
N CYS A 178 -24.88 -9.15 -10.93
CA CYS A 178 -25.06 -10.31 -10.05
C CYS A 178 -23.73 -11.02 -9.76
N LEU A 179 -22.90 -11.22 -10.80
CA LEU A 179 -21.56 -11.78 -10.66
C LEU A 179 -20.69 -10.96 -9.70
N SER A 180 -20.69 -9.62 -9.81
CA SER A 180 -19.88 -8.74 -8.96
C SER A 180 -20.24 -8.84 -7.47
N VAL A 181 -21.52 -9.08 -7.13
CA VAL A 181 -21.94 -9.33 -5.74
C VAL A 181 -21.39 -10.66 -5.25
N LEU A 182 -21.61 -11.72 -6.04
CA LEU A 182 -21.19 -13.07 -5.71
C LEU A 182 -19.67 -13.13 -5.50
N MET A 183 -18.90 -12.51 -6.41
CA MET A 183 -17.44 -12.40 -6.30
C MET A 183 -17.00 -11.86 -4.95
N VAL A 184 -17.59 -10.74 -4.49
CA VAL A 184 -17.26 -10.16 -3.18
C VAL A 184 -17.65 -11.11 -2.05
N SER A 185 -18.85 -11.68 -2.09
CA SER A 185 -19.37 -12.60 -1.07
C SER A 185 -18.52 -13.87 -0.91
N ILE A 186 -18.05 -14.47 -2.00
CA ILE A 186 -17.32 -15.75 -1.99
C ILE A 186 -15.80 -15.60 -1.88
N SER A 187 -15.27 -14.36 -1.95
CA SER A 187 -13.84 -14.08 -2.11
C SER A 187 -12.90 -14.78 -1.13
N SER A 188 -13.35 -15.08 0.08
CA SER A 188 -12.54 -15.74 1.12
C SER A 188 -12.48 -17.28 1.03
N LEU A 189 -13.33 -17.91 0.19
CA LEU A 189 -13.49 -19.36 0.13
C LEU A 189 -12.98 -19.98 -1.18
N ILE A 190 -12.58 -19.16 -2.15
CA ILE A 190 -12.28 -19.59 -3.51
C ILE A 190 -10.79 -19.87 -3.72
N SER A 191 -10.49 -20.92 -4.49
CA SER A 191 -9.12 -21.26 -4.90
C SER A 191 -8.56 -20.24 -5.90
N GLN A 192 -7.24 -20.14 -6.01
CA GLN A 192 -6.58 -19.25 -6.97
C GLN A 192 -7.03 -19.51 -8.41
N ARG A 193 -7.14 -20.79 -8.82
CA ARG A 193 -7.62 -21.15 -10.16
C ARG A 193 -9.01 -20.58 -10.43
N PHE A 194 -9.90 -20.63 -9.44
CA PHE A 194 -11.24 -20.07 -9.58
C PHE A 194 -11.23 -18.53 -9.55
N GLN A 195 -10.35 -17.90 -8.75
CA GLN A 195 -10.13 -16.45 -8.80
C GLN A 195 -9.73 -15.98 -10.21
N GLU A 196 -8.80 -16.69 -10.87
CA GLU A 196 -8.36 -16.39 -12.23
C GLU A 196 -9.51 -16.51 -13.25
N GLN A 197 -10.30 -17.59 -13.15
CA GLN A 197 -11.47 -17.78 -14.01
C GLN A 197 -12.51 -16.66 -13.82
N LEU A 198 -12.76 -16.22 -12.58
CA LEU A 198 -13.65 -15.10 -12.28
C LEU A 198 -13.13 -13.78 -12.85
N VAL A 199 -11.83 -13.50 -12.72
CA VAL A 199 -11.19 -12.30 -13.28
C VAL A 199 -11.34 -12.28 -14.80
N ASN A 200 -11.00 -13.38 -15.48
CA ASN A 200 -11.09 -13.48 -16.94
C ASN A 200 -12.54 -13.35 -17.43
N LYS A 201 -13.49 -14.02 -16.77
CA LYS A 201 -14.93 -13.89 -17.10
C LYS A 201 -15.44 -12.47 -16.87
N THR A 202 -15.00 -11.83 -15.79
CA THR A 202 -15.34 -10.43 -15.49
C THR A 202 -14.82 -9.50 -16.57
N GLU A 203 -13.58 -9.69 -17.03
CA GLU A 203 -13.01 -8.87 -18.10
C GLU A 203 -13.76 -9.01 -19.42
N GLN A 204 -14.15 -10.23 -19.79
CA GLN A 204 -14.97 -10.47 -20.98
C GLN A 204 -16.34 -9.78 -20.91
N LEU A 205 -16.99 -9.82 -19.75
CA LEU A 205 -18.28 -9.17 -19.54
C LEU A 205 -18.16 -7.65 -19.39
N PHE A 206 -16.98 -7.13 -19.00
CA PHE A 206 -16.80 -5.70 -18.70
C PHE A 206 -17.07 -4.82 -19.91
N ASP A 207 -16.80 -5.31 -21.13
CA ASP A 207 -16.99 -4.54 -22.37
C ASP A 207 -18.46 -4.17 -22.63
N THR A 208 -19.40 -4.77 -21.91
CA THR A 208 -20.84 -4.47 -21.98
C THR A 208 -21.31 -3.41 -20.97
N ILE A 209 -20.41 -2.90 -20.11
CA ILE A 209 -20.77 -1.96 -19.05
C ILE A 209 -20.95 -0.55 -19.59
N ASP A 210 -22.11 0.06 -19.31
CA ASP A 210 -22.28 1.51 -19.42
C ASP A 210 -21.49 2.26 -18.33
N SER A 211 -20.90 3.37 -18.73
CA SER A 211 -20.18 4.33 -17.89
C SER A 211 -20.89 4.70 -16.59
N SER A 212 -22.22 4.61 -16.50
CA SER A 212 -23.00 4.92 -15.29
C SER A 212 -22.88 3.91 -14.14
N GLN A 213 -22.34 2.70 -14.36
CA GLN A 213 -22.37 1.59 -13.39
C GLN A 213 -21.22 1.58 -12.36
N VAL A 214 -21.03 2.70 -11.65
CA VAL A 214 -19.96 2.89 -10.63
C VAL A 214 -19.94 1.79 -9.57
N ASN A 215 -21.10 1.30 -9.13
CA ASN A 215 -21.19 0.28 -8.08
C ASN A 215 -20.63 -1.09 -8.51
N ILE A 216 -20.77 -1.46 -9.78
CA ILE A 216 -20.21 -2.71 -10.33
C ILE A 216 -18.69 -2.60 -10.32
N ALA A 217 -18.14 -1.52 -10.89
CA ALA A 217 -16.71 -1.26 -10.89
C ALA A 217 -16.13 -1.27 -9.46
N ARG A 218 -16.79 -0.62 -8.50
CA ARG A 218 -16.36 -0.62 -7.09
C ARG A 218 -16.34 -2.02 -6.47
N ARG A 219 -17.33 -2.87 -6.76
CA ARG A 219 -17.36 -4.27 -6.29
C ARG A 219 -16.25 -5.11 -6.92
N ILE A 220 -15.94 -4.89 -8.19
CA ILE A 220 -14.82 -5.58 -8.87
C ILE A 220 -13.50 -5.21 -8.20
N VAL A 221 -13.25 -3.92 -7.94
CA VAL A 221 -12.03 -3.49 -7.21
C VAL A 221 -12.02 -4.04 -5.78
N GLN A 222 -13.16 -4.08 -5.09
CA GLN A 222 -13.29 -4.70 -3.77
C GLN A 222 -12.96 -6.20 -3.80
N PHE A 223 -13.40 -6.91 -4.83
CA PHE A 223 -13.06 -8.32 -5.03
C PHE A 223 -11.56 -8.51 -5.20
N LEU A 224 -10.94 -7.76 -6.12
CA LEU A 224 -9.49 -7.78 -6.35
C LEU A 224 -8.71 -7.52 -5.06
N ARG A 225 -9.17 -6.57 -4.24
CA ARG A 225 -8.61 -6.30 -2.91
C ARG A 225 -8.75 -7.51 -1.98
N ASN A 226 -9.90 -8.16 -1.94
CA ASN A 226 -10.16 -9.29 -1.05
C ASN A 226 -9.28 -10.50 -1.40
N ILE A 227 -9.08 -10.76 -2.70
CA ILE A 227 -8.18 -11.83 -3.17
C ILE A 227 -6.70 -11.40 -3.24
N LYS A 228 -6.39 -10.15 -2.85
CA LYS A 228 -5.04 -9.55 -2.86
C LYS A 228 -4.35 -9.62 -4.23
N TYR A 229 -5.10 -9.46 -5.31
CA TYR A 229 -4.61 -9.58 -6.69
C TYR A 229 -4.77 -8.28 -7.47
N SER A 230 -3.65 -7.63 -7.82
CA SER A 230 -3.63 -6.37 -8.57
C SER A 230 -3.68 -6.61 -10.08
N TYR A 231 -4.85 -7.02 -10.59
CA TYR A 231 -5.05 -7.22 -12.02
C TYR A 231 -5.28 -5.90 -12.77
N TYR A 232 -4.21 -5.33 -13.32
CA TYR A 232 -4.21 -4.00 -13.94
C TYR A 232 -5.27 -3.78 -15.03
N PRO A 233 -5.56 -4.71 -15.97
CA PRO A 233 -6.57 -4.48 -17.01
C PRO A 233 -7.95 -4.12 -16.47
N LEU A 234 -8.43 -4.86 -15.47
CA LEU A 234 -9.70 -4.55 -14.81
C LEU A 234 -9.63 -3.26 -13.98
N LEU A 235 -8.50 -3.01 -13.30
CA LEU A 235 -8.33 -1.78 -12.51
C LEU A 235 -8.38 -0.53 -13.39
N GLU A 236 -7.76 -0.56 -14.57
CA GLU A 236 -7.82 0.53 -15.54
C GLU A 236 -9.24 0.75 -16.09
N ARG A 237 -9.96 -0.31 -16.45
CA ARG A 237 -11.34 -0.21 -16.92
C ARG A 237 -12.26 0.34 -15.82
N CYS A 238 -12.12 -0.13 -14.57
CA CYS A 238 -12.82 0.44 -13.41
C CYS A 238 -12.45 1.92 -13.19
N ASN A 239 -11.17 2.27 -13.32
CA ASN A 239 -10.71 3.65 -13.17
C ASN A 239 -11.35 4.59 -14.19
N LYS A 240 -11.52 4.16 -15.45
CA LYS A 240 -12.23 4.94 -16.49
C LYS A 240 -13.69 5.18 -16.11
N VAL A 241 -14.37 4.19 -15.55
CA VAL A 241 -15.75 4.33 -15.05
C VAL A 241 -15.79 5.35 -13.91
N PHE A 242 -14.87 5.29 -12.95
CA PHE A 242 -14.83 6.26 -11.86
C PHE A 242 -14.52 7.68 -12.34
N LEU A 243 -13.54 7.84 -13.23
CA LEU A 243 -13.16 9.12 -13.85
C LEU A 243 -14.34 9.79 -14.55
N SER A 244 -15.13 9.01 -15.30
CA SER A 244 -16.30 9.51 -16.03
C SER A 244 -17.42 10.01 -15.10
N ASN A 245 -17.42 9.61 -13.82
CA ASN A 245 -18.49 9.91 -12.86
C ASN A 245 -18.02 10.72 -11.64
N VAL A 246 -16.78 11.24 -11.61
CA VAL A 246 -16.21 11.88 -10.40
C VAL A 246 -17.11 12.97 -9.82
N ASN A 247 -17.74 13.77 -10.68
CA ASN A 247 -18.62 14.88 -10.25
C ASN A 247 -19.87 14.38 -9.48
N HIS A 248 -20.30 13.15 -9.73
CA HIS A 248 -21.46 12.52 -9.10
C HIS A 248 -21.09 11.64 -7.90
N LEU A 249 -19.80 11.40 -7.65
CA LEU A 249 -19.37 10.64 -6.49
C LEU A 249 -19.52 11.47 -5.21
N ASP A 250 -20.11 10.87 -4.19
CA ASP A 250 -20.14 11.41 -2.85
C ASP A 250 -18.81 11.13 -2.11
N LEU A 251 -18.64 11.79 -0.97
CA LEU A 251 -17.46 11.64 -0.10
C LEU A 251 -17.22 10.16 0.28
N ASP A 252 -18.31 9.42 0.52
CA ASP A 252 -18.28 8.01 0.87
C ASP A 252 -17.69 7.13 -0.23
N SER A 253 -18.13 7.35 -1.46
CA SER A 253 -17.65 6.60 -2.62
C SER A 253 -16.19 6.93 -2.92
N ILE A 254 -15.81 8.21 -2.88
CA ILE A 254 -14.44 8.65 -3.11
C ILE A 254 -13.50 8.03 -2.07
N SER A 255 -13.84 8.13 -0.79
CA SER A 255 -13.05 7.58 0.32
C SER A 255 -12.85 6.06 0.17
N LYS A 256 -13.91 5.32 -0.18
CA LYS A 256 -13.84 3.87 -0.41
C LYS A 256 -12.94 3.53 -1.60
N ILE A 257 -13.05 4.25 -2.72
CA ILE A 257 -12.24 3.98 -3.92
C ILE A 257 -10.76 4.24 -3.65
N LEU A 258 -10.43 5.36 -3.00
CA LEU A 258 -9.04 5.68 -2.64
C LEU A 258 -8.44 4.63 -1.70
N SER A 259 -9.20 4.19 -0.70
CA SER A 259 -8.77 3.10 0.21
C SER A 259 -8.51 1.79 -0.54
N LEU A 260 -9.39 1.43 -1.49
CA LEU A 260 -9.22 0.26 -2.34
C LEU A 260 -7.96 0.34 -3.21
N TYR A 261 -7.74 1.49 -3.86
CA TYR A 261 -6.55 1.75 -4.67
C TYR A 261 -5.25 1.65 -3.86
N HIS A 262 -5.23 2.27 -2.68
CA HIS A 262 -4.10 2.18 -1.76
C HIS A 262 -3.79 0.73 -1.38
N SER A 263 -4.81 -0.07 -1.05
CA SER A 263 -4.62 -1.48 -0.66
C SER A 263 -4.08 -2.38 -1.78
N LEU A 264 -4.41 -2.05 -3.04
CA LEU A 264 -3.97 -2.76 -4.23
C LEU A 264 -2.66 -2.20 -4.82
N GLN A 265 -2.11 -1.14 -4.22
CA GLN A 265 -0.98 -0.39 -4.74
C GLN A 265 -1.21 0.12 -6.18
N PHE A 266 -2.48 0.32 -6.54
CA PHE A 266 -2.87 0.90 -7.82
C PHE A 266 -2.90 2.41 -7.68
N HIS A 267 -2.14 3.10 -8.52
CA HIS A 267 -2.04 4.55 -8.49
C HIS A 267 -2.64 5.10 -9.78
N SER A 268 -3.54 6.08 -9.65
CA SER A 268 -4.18 6.76 -10.77
C SER A 268 -4.10 8.25 -10.49
N PHE A 269 -3.10 8.90 -11.10
CA PHE A 269 -2.87 10.32 -10.85
C PHE A 269 -4.07 11.18 -11.27
N GLU A 270 -4.65 10.88 -12.43
CA GLU A 270 -5.82 11.59 -12.95
C GLU A 270 -7.00 11.52 -11.99
N PHE A 271 -7.24 10.35 -11.39
CA PHE A 271 -8.32 10.18 -10.42
C PHE A 271 -8.03 10.94 -9.12
N ILE A 272 -6.80 10.93 -8.62
CA ILE A 272 -6.39 11.70 -7.44
C ILE A 272 -6.59 13.20 -7.68
N LEU A 273 -6.19 13.72 -8.86
CA LEU A 273 -6.36 15.13 -9.19
C LEU A 273 -7.85 15.54 -9.24
N MET A 274 -8.69 14.77 -9.92
CA MET A 274 -10.11 15.07 -10.04
C MET A 274 -10.86 14.94 -8.70
N THR A 275 -10.52 13.93 -7.90
CA THR A 275 -11.10 13.76 -6.57
C THR A 275 -10.64 14.85 -5.60
N LYS A 276 -9.37 15.25 -5.63
CA LYS A 276 -8.88 16.42 -4.86
C LYS A 276 -9.73 17.64 -5.16
N LYS A 277 -9.88 18.01 -6.44
CA LYS A 277 -10.70 19.17 -6.85
C LYS A 277 -12.12 19.06 -6.30
N ARG A 278 -12.76 17.91 -6.50
CA ARG A 278 -14.14 17.66 -6.04
C ARG A 278 -14.28 17.75 -4.53
N LEU A 279 -13.34 17.20 -3.77
CA LEU A 279 -13.33 17.24 -2.31
C LEU A 279 -13.08 18.66 -1.79
N THR A 280 -12.20 19.44 -2.44
CA THR A 280 -11.97 20.85 -2.11
C THR A 280 -13.25 21.68 -2.29
N GLU A 281 -14.00 21.46 -3.37
CA GLU A 281 -15.32 22.09 -3.59
C GLU A 281 -16.36 21.73 -2.50
N MET A 282 -16.20 20.58 -1.84
CA MET A 282 -17.09 20.13 -0.76
C MET A 282 -16.72 20.68 0.62
N ILE A 283 -15.53 21.28 0.81
CA ILE A 283 -15.11 21.84 2.12
C ILE A 283 -16.20 22.73 2.77
N PRO A 284 -16.81 23.70 2.08
CA PRO A 284 -17.81 24.58 2.71
C PRO A 284 -19.17 23.92 2.95
N LEU A 285 -19.38 22.67 2.52
CA LEU A 285 -20.68 21.98 2.63
C LEU A 285 -20.82 21.15 3.92
N PHE A 286 -19.77 21.04 4.73
CA PHE A 286 -19.73 20.18 5.90
C PHE A 286 -19.59 20.97 7.19
N ASP A 287 -20.72 21.25 7.83
CA ASP A 287 -20.80 21.94 9.12
C ASP A 287 -20.79 20.97 10.32
N TYR A 288 -20.96 19.67 10.08
CA TYR A 288 -21.02 18.66 11.14
C TYR A 288 -19.69 17.91 11.32
N PRO A 289 -19.22 17.68 12.56
CA PRO A 289 -17.91 17.10 12.84
C PRO A 289 -17.70 15.74 12.17
N ALA A 290 -18.71 14.87 12.16
CA ALA A 290 -18.60 13.52 11.60
C ALA A 290 -18.28 13.52 10.10
N SER A 291 -19.00 14.34 9.33
CA SER A 291 -18.81 14.46 7.89
C SER A 291 -17.50 15.18 7.57
N PHE A 292 -17.16 16.21 8.34
CA PHE A 292 -15.90 16.95 8.16
C PHE A 292 -14.67 16.09 8.46
N VAL A 293 -14.70 15.25 9.49
CA VAL A 293 -13.60 14.31 9.79
C VAL A 293 -13.36 13.36 8.62
N LYS A 294 -14.43 12.86 8.00
CA LYS A 294 -14.31 12.00 6.83
C LYS A 294 -13.71 12.73 5.63
N LEU A 295 -14.09 14.00 5.42
CA LEU A 295 -13.46 14.86 4.42
C LEU A 295 -11.98 15.07 4.74
N PHE A 296 -11.64 15.38 6.00
CA PHE A 296 -10.27 15.59 6.46
C PHE A 296 -9.39 14.37 6.19
N VAL A 297 -9.87 13.18 6.53
CA VAL A 297 -9.13 11.92 6.31
C VAL A 297 -8.94 11.62 4.82
N THR A 298 -9.90 11.99 3.98
CA THR A 298 -9.87 11.67 2.54
C THR A 298 -9.07 12.69 1.74
N LEU A 299 -9.22 13.99 2.03
CA LEU A 299 -8.56 15.09 1.32
C LEU A 299 -7.17 15.39 1.90
N GLY A 300 -6.98 15.25 3.21
CA GLY A 300 -5.75 15.62 3.92
C GLY A 300 -4.48 15.06 3.28
N PRO A 301 -4.34 13.74 3.05
CA PRO A 301 -3.15 13.14 2.47
C PRO A 301 -2.79 13.62 1.05
N VAL A 302 -3.74 14.23 0.32
CA VAL A 302 -3.57 14.73 -1.06
C VAL A 302 -3.72 16.25 -1.14
N ALA A 303 -3.88 16.93 0.00
CA ALA A 303 -4.10 18.37 0.07
C ALA A 303 -2.82 19.15 -0.28
N GLY A 304 -2.98 20.28 -0.97
CA GLY A 304 -1.90 21.25 -1.12
C GLY A 304 -1.72 22.08 0.16
N PRO A 305 -0.73 22.99 0.20
CA PRO A 305 -0.39 23.76 1.40
C PRO A 305 -1.55 24.64 1.90
N GLU A 306 -2.33 25.19 0.97
CA GLU A 306 -3.46 26.08 1.29
C GLU A 306 -4.65 25.28 1.82
N GLU A 307 -5.04 24.20 1.14
CA GLU A 307 -6.13 23.33 1.58
C GLU A 307 -5.78 22.65 2.91
N GLU A 308 -4.53 22.24 3.09
CA GLU A 308 -4.02 21.67 4.34
C GLU A 308 -4.18 22.65 5.51
N LYS A 309 -3.85 23.93 5.28
CA LYS A 309 -4.01 24.97 6.31
C LYS A 309 -5.48 25.18 6.66
N GLN A 310 -6.36 25.22 5.66
CA GLN A 310 -7.81 25.38 5.86
C GLN A 310 -8.39 24.19 6.64
N LEU A 311 -8.10 22.96 6.21
CA LEU A 311 -8.55 21.73 6.88
C LEU A 311 -8.15 21.70 8.36
N LYS A 312 -6.89 22.06 8.66
CA LYS A 312 -6.37 22.12 10.04
C LYS A 312 -7.06 23.20 10.87
N SER A 313 -7.36 24.37 10.31
CA SER A 313 -8.09 25.41 11.05
C SER A 313 -9.52 24.99 11.37
N THR A 314 -10.23 24.37 10.43
CA THR A 314 -11.62 23.95 10.63
C THR A 314 -11.72 22.81 11.63
N ILE A 315 -10.90 21.76 11.52
CA ILE A 315 -10.94 20.64 12.48
C ILE A 315 -10.57 21.09 13.89
N LEU A 316 -9.71 22.12 14.02
CA LEU A 316 -9.36 22.68 15.32
C LEU A 316 -10.57 23.37 15.98
N LEU A 317 -11.37 24.11 15.22
CA LEU A 317 -12.58 24.76 15.71
C LEU A 317 -13.63 23.74 16.18
N MET A 318 -13.75 22.62 15.47
CA MET A 318 -14.72 21.56 15.77
C MET A 318 -14.20 20.52 16.77
N SER A 319 -12.97 20.68 17.25
CA SER A 319 -12.27 19.64 18.01
C SER A 319 -12.96 19.24 19.33
N GLU A 320 -13.77 20.12 19.91
CA GLU A 320 -14.47 19.85 21.17
C GLU A 320 -15.67 18.89 21.02
N GLU A 321 -16.21 18.79 19.80
CA GLU A 321 -17.36 17.95 19.47
C GLU A 321 -16.95 16.56 18.94
N LEU A 322 -15.65 16.31 18.80
CA LEU A 322 -15.14 15.06 18.24
C LEU A 322 -15.30 13.90 19.22
N THR A 323 -15.86 12.80 18.72
CA THR A 323 -15.81 11.50 19.39
C THR A 323 -14.38 10.96 19.44
N SER A 324 -14.14 10.01 20.32
CA SER A 324 -12.84 9.33 20.43
C SER A 324 -12.39 8.72 19.09
N GLN A 325 -13.28 7.99 18.41
CA GLN A 325 -13.03 7.37 17.11
C GLN A 325 -12.72 8.38 15.99
N GLN A 326 -13.43 9.51 15.98
CA GLN A 326 -13.13 10.60 15.05
C GLN A 326 -11.77 11.24 15.32
N ALA A 327 -11.41 11.46 16.58
CA ALA A 327 -10.10 11.97 16.97
C ALA A 327 -8.96 11.01 16.54
N LEU A 328 -9.19 9.70 16.63
CA LEU A 328 -8.22 8.70 16.16
C LEU A 328 -8.03 8.76 14.64
N ALA A 329 -9.13 8.90 13.90
CA ALA A 329 -9.09 9.04 12.44
C ALA A 329 -8.34 10.32 12.02
N VAL A 330 -8.58 11.45 12.69
CA VAL A 330 -7.86 12.71 12.46
C VAL A 330 -6.36 12.54 12.75
N MET A 331 -6.00 11.89 13.86
CA MET A 331 -4.59 11.65 14.20
C MET A 331 -3.88 10.81 13.13
N GLY A 332 -4.52 9.75 12.61
CA GLY A 332 -3.96 8.95 11.52
C GLY A 332 -3.78 9.75 10.22
N ALA A 333 -4.75 10.57 9.84
CA ALA A 333 -4.62 11.45 8.67
C ALA A 333 -3.49 12.48 8.84
N MET A 334 -3.31 13.03 10.05
CA MET A 334 -2.20 13.95 10.34
C MET A 334 -0.82 13.29 10.22
N GLU A 335 -0.72 12.00 10.53
CA GLU A 335 0.49 11.18 10.33
C GLU A 335 0.82 11.09 8.83
N GLU A 336 -0.15 10.72 8.00
CA GLU A 336 0.02 10.63 6.54
C GLU A 336 0.37 11.98 5.89
N MET A 337 -0.16 13.08 6.44
CA MET A 337 0.13 14.45 6.00
C MET A 337 1.53 14.95 6.43
N GLU A 338 2.29 14.19 7.22
CA GLU A 338 3.53 14.66 7.85
C GLU A 338 3.34 15.98 8.64
N SER A 339 2.14 16.19 9.19
CA SER A 339 1.73 17.49 9.73
C SER A 339 2.38 17.80 11.08
N ARG A 340 3.06 18.94 11.17
CA ARG A 340 3.72 19.42 12.39
C ARG A 340 2.91 20.44 13.21
N ASN A 341 1.59 20.46 13.07
CA ASN A 341 0.73 21.39 13.83
C ASN A 341 0.64 20.99 15.31
N SER A 342 1.52 21.53 16.14
CA SER A 342 1.66 21.18 17.55
C SER A 342 0.39 21.43 18.37
N HIS A 343 -0.40 22.44 18.03
CA HIS A 343 -1.62 22.79 18.76
C HIS A 343 -2.74 21.78 18.49
N LEU A 344 -2.96 21.44 17.22
CA LEU A 344 -3.94 20.42 16.84
C LEU A 344 -3.54 19.03 17.39
N ILE A 345 -2.25 18.66 17.30
CA ILE A 345 -1.73 17.41 17.88
C ILE A 345 -2.05 17.33 19.37
N LYS A 346 -1.77 18.40 20.14
CA LYS A 346 -2.06 18.46 21.58
C LYS A 346 -3.55 18.28 21.88
N LYS A 347 -4.43 18.97 21.13
CA LYS A 347 -5.87 18.90 21.34
C LYS A 347 -6.42 17.51 21.03
N ILE A 348 -6.08 16.94 19.88
CA ILE A 348 -6.51 15.58 19.49
C ILE A 348 -5.98 14.53 20.47
N ALA A 349 -4.70 14.60 20.85
CA ALA A 349 -4.13 13.69 21.84
C ALA A 349 -4.83 13.78 23.21
N SER A 350 -5.28 14.97 23.62
CA SER A 350 -6.05 15.14 24.86
C SER A 350 -7.41 14.44 24.83
N ILE A 351 -8.09 14.42 23.67
CA ILE A 351 -9.37 13.73 23.48
C ILE A 351 -9.15 12.22 23.56
N LEU A 352 -8.11 11.73 22.88
CA LEU A 352 -7.73 10.31 22.91
C LEU A 352 -7.38 9.85 24.33
N HIS A 353 -6.65 10.68 25.10
CA HIS A 353 -6.28 10.37 26.48
C HIS A 353 -7.50 10.17 27.39
N LYS A 354 -8.56 10.98 27.22
CA LYS A 354 -9.80 10.88 28.03
C LYS A 354 -10.54 9.55 27.85
N HIS A 355 -10.49 8.97 26.66
CA HIS A 355 -11.22 7.75 26.30
C HIS A 355 -10.29 6.54 26.06
N LEU A 356 -9.07 6.58 26.59
CA LEU A 356 -8.03 5.60 26.30
C LEU A 356 -8.46 4.16 26.65
N ASP A 357 -9.26 4.01 27.71
CA ASP A 357 -9.71 2.72 28.26
C ASP A 357 -10.70 1.99 27.33
N ASN A 358 -11.31 2.70 26.39
CA ASN A 358 -12.32 2.14 25.47
C ASN A 358 -11.72 1.54 24.19
N TYR A 359 -10.42 1.71 23.97
CA TYR A 359 -9.75 1.27 22.75
C TYR A 359 -9.26 -0.17 22.83
N LYS A 360 -9.36 -0.86 21.68
CA LYS A 360 -8.81 -2.20 21.47
C LYS A 360 -7.29 -2.13 21.27
N PRO A 361 -6.55 -3.24 21.48
CA PRO A 361 -5.10 -3.31 21.30
C PRO A 361 -4.58 -2.72 19.98
N VAL A 362 -5.25 -3.03 18.85
CA VAL A 362 -4.88 -2.51 17.52
C VAL A 362 -4.95 -0.98 17.46
N GLU A 363 -5.96 -0.38 18.10
CA GLU A 363 -6.16 1.07 18.14
C GLU A 363 -5.12 1.72 19.06
N LEU A 364 -4.79 1.09 20.19
CA LEU A 364 -3.73 1.55 21.10
C LEU A 364 -2.35 1.56 20.42
N LEU A 365 -2.05 0.55 19.58
CA LEU A 365 -0.84 0.55 18.75
C LEU A 365 -0.83 1.75 17.80
N ARG A 366 -1.93 2.02 17.09
CA ARG A 366 -2.04 3.16 16.17
C ARG A 366 -1.83 4.49 16.88
N ILE A 367 -2.44 4.67 18.05
CA ILE A 367 -2.24 5.86 18.89
C ILE A 367 -0.77 6.01 19.27
N THR A 368 -0.12 4.90 19.65
CA THR A 368 1.30 4.89 20.04
C THR A 368 2.20 5.27 18.86
N GLN A 369 2.00 4.65 17.70
CA GLN A 369 2.75 4.90 16.47
C GLN A 369 2.61 6.36 16.02
N ALA A 370 1.38 6.84 15.88
CA ALA A 370 1.11 8.21 15.45
C ALA A 370 1.66 9.24 16.45
N SER A 371 1.56 9.01 17.75
CA SER A 371 2.12 9.91 18.78
C SER A 371 3.64 10.04 18.66
N ILE A 372 4.34 8.94 18.39
CA ILE A 372 5.81 8.93 18.22
C ILE A 372 6.20 9.61 16.92
N PHE A 373 5.52 9.28 15.81
CA PHE A 373 5.78 9.86 14.50
C PHE A 373 5.55 11.38 14.50
N LEU A 374 4.46 11.84 15.10
CA LEU A 374 4.12 13.26 15.24
C LEU A 374 4.93 13.98 16.33
N HIS A 375 5.89 13.29 16.95
CA HIS A 375 6.75 13.81 18.04
C HIS A 375 5.97 14.38 19.23
N PHE A 376 4.80 13.83 19.53
CA PHE A 376 4.02 14.21 20.70
C PHE A 376 4.55 13.50 21.95
N GLN A 377 5.07 14.26 22.90
CA GLN A 377 5.60 13.73 24.16
C GLN A 377 4.69 14.11 25.33
N SER A 378 3.88 13.16 25.80
CA SER A 378 3.12 13.29 27.04
C SER A 378 3.43 12.12 27.96
N LYS A 379 4.03 12.42 29.11
CA LYS A 379 4.39 11.41 30.11
C LYS A 379 3.15 10.69 30.63
N GLU A 380 2.08 11.42 30.90
CA GLU A 380 0.81 10.87 31.42
C GLU A 380 0.18 9.89 30.42
N LEU A 381 0.09 10.28 29.15
CA LEU A 381 -0.47 9.44 28.09
C LEU A 381 0.35 8.15 27.91
N PHE A 382 1.68 8.23 27.93
CA PHE A 382 2.53 7.04 27.80
C PHE A 382 2.48 6.11 29.00
N VAL A 383 2.31 6.65 30.22
CA VAL A 383 2.11 5.82 31.43
C VAL A 383 0.79 5.07 31.32
N LYS A 384 -0.31 5.77 31.00
CA LYS A 384 -1.63 5.14 30.86
C LYS A 384 -1.66 4.11 29.72
N LEU A 385 -1.06 4.42 28.56
CA LEU A 385 -0.90 3.47 27.46
C LEU A 385 -0.16 2.20 27.91
N ARG A 386 0.93 2.36 28.66
CA ARG A 386 1.71 1.22 29.18
C ARG A 386 0.87 0.33 30.09
N GLU A 387 0.10 0.93 31.01
CA GLU A 387 -0.78 0.20 31.93
C GLU A 387 -1.83 -0.62 31.17
N LEU A 388 -2.52 0.00 30.20
CA LEU A 388 -3.52 -0.67 29.37
C LEU A 388 -2.91 -1.80 28.53
N LEU A 389 -1.82 -1.53 27.82
CA LEU A 389 -1.14 -2.54 27.00
C LEU A 389 -0.68 -3.74 27.85
N LEU A 390 -0.16 -3.50 29.06
CA LEU A 390 0.19 -4.58 29.99
C LEU A 390 -1.04 -5.33 30.51
N SER A 391 -2.17 -4.66 30.73
CA SER A 391 -3.42 -5.31 31.14
C SER A 391 -3.95 -6.27 30.08
N TYR A 392 -3.95 -5.85 28.81
CA TYR A 392 -4.33 -6.71 27.68
C TYR A 392 -3.34 -7.86 27.48
N LEU A 393 -2.05 -7.59 27.60
CA LEU A 393 -1.00 -8.61 27.41
C LEU A 393 -1.09 -9.75 28.44
N LYS A 394 -1.56 -9.46 29.67
CA LYS A 394 -1.78 -10.48 30.71
C LYS A 394 -2.88 -11.49 30.35
N VAL A 395 -3.88 -11.06 29.58
CA VAL A 395 -5.06 -11.89 29.26
C VAL A 395 -4.95 -12.51 27.85
N SER A 396 -4.18 -11.88 26.96
CA SER A 396 -4.04 -12.34 25.58
C SER A 396 -3.29 -13.68 25.48
N VAL A 397 -3.87 -14.58 24.69
CA VAL A 397 -3.30 -15.89 24.33
C VAL A 397 -3.04 -16.04 22.84
N ILE A 398 -3.41 -15.02 22.04
CA ILE A 398 -3.33 -15.06 20.58
C ILE A 398 -1.94 -14.54 20.15
N PRO A 399 -1.11 -15.32 19.42
CA PRO A 399 0.25 -14.93 19.07
C PRO A 399 0.36 -13.55 18.38
N SER A 400 -0.52 -13.27 17.42
CA SER A 400 -0.53 -12.00 16.68
C SER A 400 -0.91 -10.80 17.54
N GLU A 401 -1.81 -10.99 18.50
CA GLU A 401 -2.18 -9.94 19.46
C GLU A 401 -1.05 -9.69 20.47
N ILE A 402 -0.41 -10.76 20.97
CA ILE A 402 0.78 -10.65 21.83
C ILE A 402 1.90 -9.91 21.08
N SER A 403 2.16 -10.26 19.81
CA SER A 403 3.16 -9.58 18.98
C SER A 403 2.86 -8.09 18.83
N LEU A 404 1.59 -7.75 18.57
CA LEU A 404 1.13 -6.37 18.48
C LEU A 404 1.34 -5.59 19.77
N LEU A 405 0.93 -6.16 20.91
CA LEU A 405 1.04 -5.54 22.22
C LEU A 405 2.50 -5.32 22.63
N ILE A 406 3.37 -6.30 22.37
CA ILE A 406 4.80 -6.18 22.64
C ILE A 406 5.46 -5.15 21.72
N CYS A 407 5.05 -5.08 20.46
CA CYS A 407 5.47 -4.03 19.55
C CYS A 407 5.10 -2.64 20.09
N ALA A 408 3.85 -2.44 20.51
CA ALA A 408 3.41 -1.17 21.11
C ALA A 408 4.20 -0.81 22.37
N LEU A 409 4.43 -1.77 23.27
CA LEU A 409 5.23 -1.55 24.49
C LEU A 409 6.69 -1.19 24.19
N SER A 410 7.28 -1.79 23.14
CA SER A 410 8.66 -1.49 22.72
C SER A 410 8.83 -0.08 22.13
N MET A 411 7.74 0.53 21.69
CA MET A 411 7.72 1.89 21.11
C MET A 411 7.64 2.97 22.19
N LEU A 412 7.06 2.67 23.36
CA LEU A 412 6.94 3.62 24.45
C LEU A 412 8.30 3.97 25.06
N PRO A 413 8.46 5.17 25.66
CA PRO A 413 9.69 5.55 26.36
C PRO A 413 10.04 4.55 27.46
N SER A 414 11.32 4.22 27.61
CA SER A 414 11.84 3.13 28.47
C SER A 414 11.32 1.72 28.11
N PRO A 415 11.58 1.23 26.89
CA PRO A 415 11.19 -0.11 26.49
C PRO A 415 11.97 -1.14 27.30
N HIS A 416 11.26 -2.01 28.02
CA HIS A 416 11.86 -3.07 28.82
C HIS A 416 10.97 -4.30 28.81
N LEU A 417 11.56 -5.46 28.57
CA LEU A 417 10.94 -6.78 28.67
C LEU A 417 11.43 -7.48 29.94
N ASP A 418 10.51 -7.81 30.83
CA ASP A 418 10.79 -8.64 32.01
C ASP A 418 10.77 -10.13 31.66
N GLU A 419 11.14 -10.95 32.64
CA GLU A 419 11.24 -12.40 32.48
C GLU A 419 9.90 -13.08 32.17
N ALA A 420 8.81 -12.58 32.74
CA ALA A 420 7.47 -13.07 32.46
C ALA A 420 7.10 -12.87 30.98
N ARG A 421 7.37 -11.68 30.43
CA ARG A 421 7.09 -11.36 29.02
C ARG A 421 8.00 -12.12 28.06
N ILE A 422 9.28 -12.27 28.39
CA ILE A 422 10.18 -13.13 27.60
C ILE A 422 9.64 -14.56 27.54
N SER A 423 9.24 -15.12 28.69
CA SER A 423 8.67 -16.47 28.76
C SER A 423 7.36 -16.60 27.97
N GLN A 424 6.52 -15.56 27.99
CA GLN A 424 5.28 -15.50 27.20
C GLN A 424 5.57 -15.49 25.69
N ILE A 425 6.56 -14.72 25.23
CA ILE A 425 6.99 -14.75 23.82
C ILE A 425 7.45 -16.16 23.46
N GLU A 426 8.33 -16.76 24.28
CA GLU A 426 8.87 -18.11 24.02
C GLU A 426 7.78 -19.17 23.89
N ALA A 427 6.71 -19.06 24.68
CA ALA A 427 5.60 -20.01 24.65
C ALA A 427 4.80 -19.96 23.33
N VAL A 428 4.75 -18.80 22.65
CA VAL A 428 3.96 -18.63 21.42
C VAL A 428 4.76 -18.78 20.13
N LEU A 429 6.10 -18.75 20.18
CA LEU A 429 6.97 -18.82 18.99
C LEU A 429 6.62 -19.93 17.98
N PRO A 430 6.27 -21.16 18.37
CA PRO A 430 5.95 -22.22 17.40
C PRO A 430 4.71 -21.95 16.55
N GLN A 431 3.80 -21.08 17.02
CA GLN A 431 2.52 -20.76 16.39
C GLN A 431 2.57 -19.50 15.52
N CYS A 432 3.65 -18.72 15.62
CA CYS A 432 3.81 -17.44 14.94
C CYS A 432 4.05 -17.58 13.43
N ASP A 433 3.53 -16.62 12.66
CA ASP A 433 3.95 -16.39 11.28
C ASP A 433 5.25 -15.55 11.20
N LEU A 434 5.82 -15.36 10.00
CA LEU A 434 7.05 -14.55 9.87
C LEU A 434 6.85 -13.07 10.27
N ASN A 435 5.64 -12.51 10.13
CA ASN A 435 5.37 -11.12 10.52
C ASN A 435 5.39 -10.97 12.04
N ASP A 436 4.78 -11.92 12.75
CA ASP A 436 4.78 -12.00 14.21
C ASP A 436 6.21 -12.11 14.74
N LEU A 437 7.01 -13.01 14.16
CA LEU A 437 8.42 -13.20 14.53
C LEU A 437 9.26 -11.94 14.29
N ASN A 438 9.07 -11.28 13.14
CA ASN A 438 9.77 -10.03 12.81
C ASN A 438 9.40 -8.89 13.76
N SER A 439 8.12 -8.80 14.14
CA SER A 439 7.62 -7.84 15.12
C SER A 439 8.22 -8.08 16.52
N PHE A 440 8.28 -9.34 16.97
CA PHE A 440 8.97 -9.69 18.22
C PHE A 440 10.46 -9.34 18.17
N ALA A 441 11.16 -9.74 17.12
CA ALA A 441 12.59 -9.47 16.99
C ALA A 441 12.90 -7.97 16.97
N THR A 442 12.13 -7.19 16.22
CA THR A 442 12.25 -5.72 16.20
C THR A 442 12.03 -5.12 17.59
N SER A 443 11.04 -5.64 18.33
CA SER A 443 10.73 -5.19 19.70
C SER A 443 11.86 -5.52 20.68
N VAL A 444 12.40 -6.74 20.60
CA VAL A 444 13.52 -7.19 21.44
C VAL A 444 14.78 -6.39 21.14
N LEU A 445 15.10 -6.13 19.87
CA LEU A 445 16.25 -5.31 19.47
C LEU A 445 16.15 -3.88 20.04
N ARG A 446 14.97 -3.26 20.01
CA ARG A 446 14.74 -1.94 20.64
C ARG A 446 14.99 -1.96 22.15
N CYS A 447 14.55 -3.02 22.84
CA CYS A 447 14.81 -3.19 24.27
C CYS A 447 16.30 -3.34 24.56
N ILE A 448 17.03 -4.17 23.80
CA ILE A 448 18.48 -4.36 23.96
C ILE A 448 19.22 -3.03 23.76
N GLN A 449 18.89 -2.28 22.70
CA GLN A 449 19.50 -0.98 22.43
C GLN A 449 19.31 -0.02 23.60
N TYR A 450 18.10 0.04 24.18
CA TYR A 450 17.82 0.87 25.34
C TYR A 450 18.56 0.43 26.60
N ASP A 451 18.54 -0.88 26.91
CA ASP A 451 19.20 -1.44 28.10
C ASP A 451 20.72 -1.22 28.06
N HIS A 452 21.33 -1.31 26.87
CA HIS A 452 22.75 -1.00 26.66
C HIS A 452 23.06 0.48 26.87
N MET A 453 22.20 1.40 26.42
CA MET A 453 22.45 2.85 26.55
C MET A 453 22.22 3.38 27.96
N TYR A 454 21.26 2.82 28.72
CA TYR A 454 20.78 3.46 29.95
C TYR A 454 20.83 2.59 31.22
N ARG A 455 20.95 1.26 31.12
CA ARG A 455 20.86 0.37 32.30
C ARG A 455 22.12 -0.43 32.62
N ASN A 456 23.19 -0.35 31.83
CA ASN A 456 24.41 -1.16 31.99
C ASN A 456 24.11 -2.65 32.24
N ASN A 457 22.98 -3.14 31.74
CA ASN A 457 22.48 -4.47 32.07
C ASN A 457 22.92 -5.45 30.97
N ILE A 458 23.34 -6.67 31.34
CA ILE A 458 23.83 -7.65 30.37
C ILE A 458 22.61 -8.28 29.66
N PRO A 459 22.43 -8.11 28.33
CA PRO A 459 21.23 -8.53 27.59
C PRO A 459 21.13 -10.05 27.37
N GLY A 460 21.78 -10.88 28.20
CA GLY A 460 21.98 -12.32 27.93
C GLY A 460 20.69 -13.11 27.67
N LYS A 461 19.59 -12.82 28.38
CA LYS A 461 18.28 -13.47 28.14
C LYS A 461 17.61 -12.99 26.85
N GLN A 462 17.68 -11.69 26.54
CA GLN A 462 17.12 -11.11 25.31
C GLN A 462 17.88 -11.60 24.08
N LEU A 463 19.21 -11.77 24.17
CA LEU A 463 20.03 -12.37 23.11
C LEU A 463 19.67 -13.83 22.87
N LYS A 464 19.44 -14.63 23.93
CA LYS A 464 18.94 -16.00 23.79
C LYS A 464 17.56 -16.06 23.11
N LEU A 465 16.68 -15.10 23.41
CA LEU A 465 15.38 -15.00 22.75
C LEU A 465 15.54 -14.68 21.24
N LEU A 466 16.45 -13.78 20.86
CA LEU A 466 16.76 -13.52 19.45
C LEU A 466 17.25 -14.78 18.73
N GLN A 467 18.13 -15.57 19.35
CA GLN A 467 18.58 -16.85 18.78
C GLN A 467 17.42 -17.84 18.57
N LYS A 468 16.46 -17.89 19.50
CA LYS A 468 15.25 -18.70 19.34
C LYS A 468 14.38 -18.17 18.19
N LEU A 469 14.18 -16.86 18.09
CA LEU A 469 13.46 -16.23 16.98
C LEU A 469 14.10 -16.56 15.63
N ASP A 470 15.43 -16.48 15.53
CA ASP A 470 16.18 -16.85 14.33
C ASP A 470 15.92 -18.32 13.97
N HIS A 471 15.99 -19.22 14.96
CA HIS A 471 15.76 -20.65 14.76
C HIS A 471 14.35 -20.93 14.23
N TYR A 472 13.31 -20.38 14.85
CA TYR A 472 11.93 -20.60 14.40
C TYR A 472 11.66 -19.97 13.02
N GLY A 473 12.20 -18.77 12.75
CA GLY A 473 12.08 -18.13 11.45
C GLY A 473 12.71 -18.97 10.32
N ARG A 474 13.93 -19.48 10.54
CA ARG A 474 14.60 -20.38 9.58
C ARG A 474 13.86 -21.70 9.41
N GLN A 475 13.42 -22.32 10.51
CA GLN A 475 12.66 -23.56 10.46
C GLN A 475 11.36 -23.42 9.64
N ARG A 476 10.67 -22.29 9.79
CA ARG A 476 9.44 -21.99 9.03
C ARG A 476 9.72 -21.85 7.53
N LEU A 477 10.77 -21.11 7.16
CA LEU A 477 11.21 -20.97 5.76
C LEU A 477 11.59 -22.35 5.17
N GLN A 478 12.35 -23.15 5.91
CA GLN A 478 12.77 -24.49 5.48
C GLN A 478 11.59 -25.43 5.26
N LYS A 479 10.51 -25.34 6.06
CA LYS A 479 9.30 -26.15 5.92
C LYS A 479 8.35 -25.68 4.81
N CYS A 480 8.55 -24.48 4.26
CA CYS A 480 7.63 -23.90 3.28
C CYS A 480 7.69 -24.63 1.93
N SER A 481 6.56 -25.18 1.48
CA SER A 481 6.46 -25.99 0.26
C SER A 481 5.73 -25.29 -0.90
N SER A 482 5.25 -24.05 -0.70
CA SER A 482 4.50 -23.32 -1.72
C SER A 482 4.96 -21.87 -1.80
N LEU A 483 5.24 -21.40 -3.01
CA LEU A 483 5.69 -20.04 -3.26
C LEU A 483 4.61 -19.01 -2.88
N ASN A 484 3.34 -19.35 -3.04
CA ASN A 484 2.22 -18.48 -2.68
C ASN A 484 2.15 -18.21 -1.18
N LEU A 485 2.28 -19.26 -0.35
CA LEU A 485 2.29 -19.13 1.11
C LEU A 485 3.51 -18.33 1.57
N LEU A 486 4.68 -18.61 0.99
CA LEU A 486 5.90 -17.85 1.25
C LEU A 486 5.70 -16.37 0.91
N TRP A 487 5.11 -16.07 -0.25
CA TRP A 487 4.93 -14.71 -0.73
C TRP A 487 3.97 -13.89 0.14
N GLU A 488 2.89 -14.51 0.64
CA GLU A 488 1.96 -13.84 1.56
C GLU A 488 2.65 -13.35 2.83
N GLU A 489 3.62 -14.10 3.35
CA GLU A 489 4.37 -13.72 4.54
C GLU A 489 5.53 -12.77 4.24
N VAL A 490 6.29 -13.00 3.17
CA VAL A 490 7.56 -12.28 2.90
C VAL A 490 7.35 -10.88 2.30
N LYS A 491 6.25 -10.65 1.56
CA LYS A 491 6.03 -9.37 0.84
C LYS A 491 6.02 -8.15 1.77
N SER A 492 5.55 -8.31 3.01
CA SER A 492 5.44 -7.24 4.02
C SER A 492 6.67 -7.11 4.93
N LEU A 493 7.56 -8.10 4.97
CA LEU A 493 8.69 -8.10 5.91
C LEU A 493 9.71 -7.00 5.60
N LYS A 494 10.03 -6.24 6.64
CA LYS A 494 11.01 -5.15 6.64
C LYS A 494 11.71 -5.11 8.01
N GLY A 495 12.91 -4.52 8.04
CA GLY A 495 13.68 -4.32 9.27
C GLY A 495 15.02 -5.03 9.25
N ASP A 496 15.88 -4.64 10.18
CA ASP A 496 17.26 -5.12 10.26
C ASP A 496 17.31 -6.62 10.58
N TRP A 497 16.48 -7.09 11.52
CA TRP A 497 16.42 -8.51 11.89
C TRP A 497 16.11 -9.42 10.71
N PHE A 498 15.05 -9.15 9.94
CA PHE A 498 14.73 -9.94 8.76
C PHE A 498 15.93 -10.00 7.81
N ALA A 499 16.57 -8.85 7.61
CA ALA A 499 17.58 -8.71 6.60
C ALA A 499 18.94 -9.31 7.02
N ASP A 500 19.24 -9.39 8.32
CA ASP A 500 20.42 -10.04 8.88
C ASP A 500 20.22 -11.53 9.16
N SER A 501 19.06 -11.92 9.70
CA SER A 501 18.82 -13.28 10.19
C SER A 501 18.12 -14.19 9.18
N LEU A 502 17.20 -13.69 8.36
CA LEU A 502 16.30 -14.54 7.56
C LEU A 502 16.44 -14.39 6.05
N LEU A 503 17.02 -13.29 5.56
CA LEU A 503 17.06 -12.97 4.14
C LEU A 503 17.77 -14.05 3.30
N GLU A 504 18.92 -14.54 3.75
CA GLU A 504 19.64 -15.60 3.05
C GLU A 504 18.79 -16.88 2.95
N GLU A 505 18.21 -17.33 4.06
CA GLU A 505 17.32 -18.50 4.08
C GLU A 505 16.08 -18.31 3.20
N THR A 506 15.56 -17.09 3.16
CA THR A 506 14.42 -16.71 2.29
C THR A 506 14.80 -16.85 0.82
N VAL A 507 16.00 -16.38 0.44
CA VAL A 507 16.52 -16.51 -0.93
C VAL A 507 16.76 -17.97 -1.29
N VAL A 508 17.31 -18.79 -0.38
CA VAL A 508 17.47 -20.23 -0.57
C VAL A 508 16.11 -20.91 -0.77
N THR A 509 15.11 -20.53 0.02
CA THR A 509 13.74 -21.07 -0.10
C THR A 509 13.11 -20.68 -1.45
N LEU A 510 13.31 -19.44 -1.91
CA LEU A 510 12.88 -18.99 -3.23
C LEU A 510 13.58 -19.75 -4.35
N GLN A 511 14.88 -20.05 -4.20
CA GLN A 511 15.63 -20.87 -5.17
C GLN A 511 15.10 -22.31 -5.22
N ARG A 512 14.72 -22.89 -4.08
CA ARG A 512 14.10 -24.22 -4.04
C ARG A 512 12.73 -24.26 -4.74
N LEU A 513 11.97 -23.17 -4.66
CA LEU A 513 10.63 -23.03 -5.26
C LEU A 513 10.66 -22.28 -6.60
N MET A 514 11.83 -22.22 -7.24
CA MET A 514 12.06 -21.40 -8.43
C MET A 514 11.18 -21.80 -9.63
N ASP A 515 10.76 -23.07 -9.69
CA ASP A 515 9.90 -23.57 -10.76
C ASP A 515 8.46 -23.04 -10.70
N GLU A 516 8.00 -22.59 -9.53
CA GLU A 516 6.70 -21.95 -9.35
C GLU A 516 6.68 -20.48 -9.79
N ILE A 517 7.84 -19.89 -10.13
CA ILE A 517 7.94 -18.52 -10.62
C ILE A 517 7.35 -18.44 -12.04
N ASN A 518 6.36 -17.56 -12.21
CA ASN A 518 5.60 -17.37 -13.44
C ASN A 518 5.16 -15.90 -13.61
N TYR A 519 4.45 -15.59 -14.71
CA TYR A 519 4.01 -14.22 -15.04
C TYR A 519 3.17 -13.52 -13.95
N ILE A 520 2.56 -14.25 -13.01
CA ILE A 520 1.72 -13.69 -11.94
C ILE A 520 2.57 -13.14 -10.80
N ASN A 521 3.61 -13.88 -10.38
CA ASN A 521 4.39 -13.57 -9.19
C ASN A 521 5.76 -12.92 -9.49
N VAL A 522 6.23 -12.99 -10.73
CA VAL A 522 7.57 -12.53 -11.15
C VAL A 522 7.85 -11.06 -10.77
N ALA A 523 6.88 -10.17 -10.94
CA ALA A 523 7.04 -8.75 -10.62
C ALA A 523 7.16 -8.50 -9.10
N GLY A 524 6.43 -9.27 -8.29
CA GLY A 524 6.54 -9.24 -6.84
C GLY A 524 7.92 -9.68 -6.40
N ILE A 525 8.38 -10.84 -6.89
CA ILE A 525 9.69 -11.40 -6.56
C ILE A 525 10.83 -10.46 -6.99
N ALA A 526 10.74 -9.89 -8.19
CA ALA A 526 11.70 -8.91 -8.70
C ALA A 526 11.80 -7.66 -7.77
N SER A 527 10.65 -7.14 -7.33
CA SER A 527 10.58 -6.03 -6.38
C SER A 527 11.19 -6.40 -5.02
N PHE A 528 10.96 -7.62 -4.54
CA PHE A 528 11.58 -8.13 -3.30
C PHE A 528 13.11 -8.20 -3.40
N ILE A 529 13.64 -8.74 -4.50
CA ILE A 529 15.09 -8.83 -4.73
C ILE A 529 15.72 -7.42 -4.80
N SER A 530 15.08 -6.49 -5.52
CA SER A 530 15.54 -5.10 -5.60
C SER A 530 15.57 -4.42 -4.22
N ARG A 531 14.51 -4.60 -3.42
CA ARG A 531 14.39 -4.00 -2.07
C ARG A 531 15.41 -4.56 -1.08
N THR A 532 15.71 -5.84 -1.15
CA THR A 532 16.62 -6.52 -0.21
C THR A 532 18.10 -6.28 -0.53
N ASN A 533 18.41 -5.80 -1.74
CA ASN A 533 19.78 -5.62 -2.24
C ASN A 533 20.60 -6.93 -2.18
N TYR A 534 19.94 -8.08 -2.26
CA TYR A 534 20.57 -9.41 -2.25
C TYR A 534 20.74 -9.91 -3.68
N LEU A 535 21.99 -10.15 -4.11
CA LEU A 535 22.28 -10.60 -5.46
C LEU A 535 22.26 -12.13 -5.54
N SER A 536 21.24 -12.68 -6.20
CA SER A 536 21.13 -14.10 -6.58
C SER A 536 21.00 -14.20 -8.09
N THR A 537 22.09 -14.57 -8.76
CA THR A 537 22.12 -14.66 -10.23
C THR A 537 21.10 -15.66 -10.76
N SER A 538 20.97 -16.83 -10.12
CA SER A 538 19.99 -17.86 -10.52
C SER A 538 18.54 -17.36 -10.50
N LEU A 539 18.16 -16.54 -9.50
CA LEU A 539 16.81 -15.98 -9.43
C LEU A 539 16.61 -14.88 -10.48
N LEU A 540 17.62 -14.05 -10.71
CA LEU A 540 17.57 -13.00 -11.75
C LEU A 540 17.48 -13.63 -13.15
N ASP A 541 18.23 -14.69 -13.40
CA ASP A 541 18.17 -15.44 -14.66
C ASP A 541 16.81 -16.11 -14.86
N ARG A 542 16.23 -16.68 -13.79
CA ARG A 542 14.87 -17.21 -13.85
C ARG A 542 13.85 -16.12 -14.15
N ILE A 543 13.95 -14.96 -13.51
CA ILE A 543 13.08 -13.81 -13.78
C ILE A 543 13.16 -13.43 -15.26
N ALA A 544 14.37 -13.26 -15.79
CA ALA A 544 14.57 -12.93 -17.20
C ALA A 544 13.98 -14.00 -18.14
N SER A 545 14.23 -15.28 -17.85
CA SER A 545 13.69 -16.40 -18.63
C SER A 545 12.16 -16.45 -18.62
N VAL A 546 11.50 -16.25 -17.48
CA VAL A 546 10.03 -16.25 -17.36
C VAL A 546 9.45 -15.09 -18.16
N VAL A 547 10.08 -13.92 -18.09
CA VAL A 547 9.64 -12.73 -18.82
C VAL A 547 9.74 -12.97 -20.32
N LEU A 548 10.85 -13.49 -20.82
CA LEU A 548 10.99 -13.81 -22.25
C LEU A 548 9.97 -14.84 -22.74
N GLN A 549 9.69 -15.87 -21.93
CA GLN A 549 8.72 -16.91 -22.31
C GLN A 549 7.25 -16.46 -22.25
N GLN A 550 6.92 -15.48 -21.40
CA GLN A 550 5.53 -15.18 -21.04
C GLN A 550 5.21 -13.67 -21.07
N ILE A 551 6.01 -12.86 -21.77
CA ILE A 551 5.86 -11.39 -21.84
C ILE A 551 4.45 -10.95 -22.25
N GLU A 552 3.80 -11.69 -23.14
CA GLU A 552 2.45 -11.39 -23.64
C GLU A 552 1.39 -11.42 -22.53
N LYS A 553 1.62 -12.23 -21.49
CA LYS A 553 0.75 -12.33 -20.30
C LYS A 553 1.09 -11.30 -19.23
N ILE A 554 2.26 -10.66 -19.32
CA ILE A 554 2.71 -9.65 -18.35
C ILE A 554 2.13 -8.29 -18.75
N HIS A 555 1.50 -7.63 -17.77
CA HIS A 555 0.99 -6.28 -17.97
C HIS A 555 2.15 -5.28 -18.04
N PRO A 556 2.12 -4.29 -18.95
CA PRO A 556 3.18 -3.28 -19.09
C PRO A 556 3.55 -2.57 -17.76
N PHE A 557 2.58 -2.38 -16.85
CA PHE A 557 2.83 -1.70 -15.57
C PHE A 557 3.74 -2.50 -14.62
N ALA A 558 3.84 -3.81 -14.81
CA ALA A 558 4.72 -4.68 -14.04
C ALA A 558 6.19 -4.63 -14.51
N ILE A 559 6.45 -4.12 -15.71
CA ILE A 559 7.79 -4.17 -16.34
C ILE A 559 8.82 -3.36 -15.56
N LEU A 560 8.44 -2.20 -15.00
CA LEU A 560 9.36 -1.45 -14.14
C LEU A 560 9.82 -2.31 -12.96
N ALA A 561 8.90 -2.97 -12.25
CA ALA A 561 9.24 -3.82 -11.11
C ALA A 561 10.16 -4.98 -11.49
N ILE A 562 9.99 -5.53 -12.70
CA ILE A 562 10.83 -6.58 -13.28
C ILE A 562 12.25 -6.08 -13.60
N ILE A 563 12.40 -4.85 -14.09
CA ILE A 563 13.71 -4.25 -14.45
C ILE A 563 14.49 -3.76 -13.22
N LEU A 564 13.78 -3.30 -12.18
CA LEU A 564 14.39 -2.74 -10.95
C LEU A 564 15.52 -3.58 -10.34
N PRO A 565 15.43 -4.92 -10.17
CA PRO A 565 16.53 -5.68 -9.59
C PRO A 565 17.81 -5.66 -10.45
N PHE A 566 17.70 -5.73 -11.78
CA PHE A 566 18.85 -5.66 -12.68
C PHE A 566 19.58 -4.32 -12.56
N SER A 567 18.80 -3.23 -12.56
CA SER A 567 19.29 -1.86 -12.31
C SER A 567 19.96 -1.72 -10.95
N ALA A 568 19.26 -2.09 -9.87
CA ALA A 568 19.74 -1.89 -8.50
C ALA A 568 20.99 -2.71 -8.20
N LEU A 569 21.02 -3.97 -8.65
CA LEU A 569 22.08 -4.94 -8.37
C LEU A 569 23.20 -4.95 -9.41
N ASN A 570 23.15 -4.07 -10.42
CA ASN A 570 24.18 -4.00 -11.47
C ASN A 570 24.43 -5.36 -12.11
N TYR A 571 23.37 -6.04 -12.52
CA TYR A 571 23.43 -7.40 -13.08
C TYR A 571 22.81 -7.42 -14.47
N ASP A 572 23.49 -8.04 -15.43
CA ASP A 572 22.97 -8.31 -16.76
C ASP A 572 22.59 -9.79 -16.88
N PRO A 573 21.35 -10.10 -17.32
CA PRO A 573 20.98 -11.47 -17.59
C PRO A 573 21.72 -12.00 -18.84
N PRO A 574 21.85 -13.34 -19.01
CA PRO A 574 22.51 -13.95 -20.15
C PRO A 574 22.02 -13.48 -21.53
N GLN A 575 20.73 -13.13 -21.64
CA GLN A 575 20.08 -12.61 -22.85
C GLN A 575 19.73 -11.12 -22.71
N ARG A 576 20.68 -10.31 -22.23
CA ARG A 576 20.52 -8.88 -21.89
C ARG A 576 19.71 -8.09 -22.92
N ASP A 577 20.16 -8.08 -24.18
CA ASP A 577 19.56 -7.22 -25.22
C ASP A 577 18.17 -7.70 -25.62
N GLU A 578 17.97 -9.02 -25.72
CA GLU A 578 16.65 -9.62 -25.98
C GLU A 578 15.67 -9.34 -24.83
N PHE A 579 16.12 -9.46 -23.58
CA PHE A 579 15.32 -9.19 -22.39
C PHE A 579 14.85 -7.74 -22.32
N PHE A 580 15.78 -6.77 -22.40
CA PHE A 580 15.42 -5.35 -22.36
C PHE A 580 14.63 -4.93 -23.60
N GLY A 581 15.00 -5.43 -24.78
CA GLY A 581 14.28 -5.19 -26.03
C GLY A 581 12.83 -5.66 -25.96
N THR A 582 12.59 -6.89 -25.48
CA THR A 582 11.26 -7.47 -25.31
C THR A 582 10.41 -6.69 -24.30
N CYS A 583 11.01 -6.29 -23.16
CA CYS A 583 10.34 -5.46 -22.16
C CYS A 583 9.90 -4.11 -22.74
N LEU A 584 10.77 -3.46 -23.52
CA LEU A 584 10.47 -2.16 -24.13
C LEU A 584 9.46 -2.27 -25.28
N GLN A 585 9.56 -3.30 -26.11
CA GLN A 585 8.59 -3.55 -27.15
C GLN A 585 7.18 -3.72 -26.58
N ARG A 586 7.06 -4.41 -25.42
CA ARG A 586 5.80 -4.52 -24.68
C ARG A 586 5.29 -3.18 -24.14
N LEU A 587 6.18 -2.24 -23.82
CA LEU A 587 5.83 -0.93 -23.28
C LEU A 587 5.48 0.12 -24.35
N ASN A 588 5.97 -0.05 -25.59
CA ASN A 588 5.87 0.97 -26.64
C ASN A 588 4.43 1.45 -26.91
N SER A 589 3.45 0.56 -26.92
CA SER A 589 2.04 0.92 -27.12
C SER A 589 1.40 1.64 -25.91
N TYR A 590 2.10 1.70 -24.78
CA TYR A 590 1.61 2.26 -23.52
C TYR A 590 2.37 3.52 -23.07
N LEU A 591 3.44 3.94 -23.77
CA LEU A 591 4.27 5.08 -23.35
C LEU A 591 3.48 6.39 -23.17
N SER A 592 2.43 6.62 -23.96
CA SER A 592 1.58 7.82 -23.81
C SER A 592 0.58 7.72 -22.63
N ILE A 593 0.27 6.51 -22.18
CA ILE A 593 -0.72 6.22 -21.14
C ILE A 593 -0.06 6.16 -19.76
N LEU A 594 1.17 5.63 -19.71
CA LEU A 594 1.91 5.42 -18.48
C LEU A 594 2.11 6.70 -17.66
N ASP A 595 2.10 6.53 -16.34
CA ASP A 595 2.35 7.63 -15.41
C ASP A 595 3.79 8.18 -15.60
N PRO A 596 3.95 9.51 -15.66
CA PRO A 596 5.26 10.15 -15.76
C PRO A 596 6.28 9.65 -14.73
N LEU A 597 5.84 9.41 -13.49
CA LEU A 597 6.69 8.88 -12.43
C LEU A 597 7.31 7.53 -12.85
N MET A 598 6.48 6.60 -13.34
CA MET A 598 6.88 5.27 -13.76
C MET A 598 7.90 5.34 -14.90
N LEU A 599 7.67 6.22 -15.88
CA LEU A 599 8.59 6.41 -17.02
C LEU A 599 9.93 7.01 -16.58
N VAL A 600 9.95 7.96 -15.65
CA VAL A 600 11.21 8.50 -15.09
C VAL A 600 12.00 7.41 -14.36
N PHE A 601 11.34 6.61 -13.52
CA PHE A 601 12.01 5.50 -12.82
C PHE A 601 12.49 4.40 -13.78
N LEU A 602 11.73 4.12 -14.84
CA LEU A 602 12.10 3.17 -15.89
C LEU A 602 13.31 3.65 -16.67
N GLY A 603 13.28 4.89 -17.18
CA GLY A 603 14.38 5.49 -17.92
C GLY A 603 15.66 5.51 -17.10
N TYR A 604 15.57 5.94 -15.82
CA TYR A 604 16.71 5.86 -14.90
C TYR A 604 17.22 4.42 -14.74
N SER A 605 16.32 3.44 -14.56
CA SER A 605 16.71 2.05 -14.33
C SER A 605 17.35 1.39 -15.55
N LEU A 606 17.00 1.82 -16.76
CA LEU A 606 17.66 1.36 -17.98
C LEU A 606 19.01 2.07 -18.17
N ALA A 607 19.11 3.36 -17.83
CA ALA A 607 20.35 4.12 -17.91
C ALA A 607 21.46 3.56 -16.99
N THR A 608 21.11 3.06 -15.79
CA THR A 608 22.08 2.36 -14.91
C THR A 608 22.60 1.05 -15.51
N ARG A 609 21.92 0.51 -16.53
CA ARG A 609 22.31 -0.64 -17.33
C ARG A 609 22.82 -0.25 -18.71
N GLU A 610 23.17 1.02 -18.95
CA GLU A 610 23.70 1.46 -20.25
C GLU A 610 22.74 1.20 -21.42
N TYR A 611 21.43 1.11 -21.13
CA TYR A 611 20.40 0.82 -22.11
C TYR A 611 19.55 2.07 -22.33
N PHE A 612 19.60 2.64 -23.54
CA PHE A 612 18.91 3.89 -23.87
C PHE A 612 17.97 3.67 -25.05
N SER A 613 16.67 3.61 -24.77
CA SER A 613 15.64 3.56 -25.81
C SER A 613 15.31 4.96 -26.30
N GLU A 614 15.51 5.20 -27.60
CA GLU A 614 15.19 6.49 -28.22
C GLU A 614 13.71 6.87 -28.04
N ASP A 615 12.79 5.92 -28.22
CA ASP A 615 11.35 6.15 -28.05
C ASP A 615 11.01 6.57 -26.62
N LEU A 616 11.58 5.89 -25.62
CA LEU A 616 11.39 6.22 -24.21
C LEU A 616 11.97 7.60 -23.87
N LEU A 617 13.19 7.89 -24.34
CA LEU A 617 13.83 9.18 -24.09
C LEU A 617 13.06 10.33 -24.74
N LYS A 618 12.58 10.16 -25.98
CA LYS A 618 11.72 11.14 -26.66
C LYS A 618 10.39 11.35 -25.93
N ALA A 619 9.83 10.29 -25.34
CA ALA A 619 8.61 10.38 -24.54
C ALA A 619 8.83 11.18 -23.24
N ILE A 620 9.93 10.91 -22.52
CA ILE A 620 10.25 11.57 -21.23
C ILE A 620 10.72 13.01 -21.43
N PHE A 621 11.66 13.26 -22.34
CA PHE A 621 12.24 14.59 -22.57
C PHE A 621 11.42 15.41 -23.57
N ASN A 622 10.09 15.36 -23.40
CA ASN A 622 9.12 16.15 -24.15
C ASN A 622 8.52 17.25 -23.26
N ILE A 623 8.33 18.45 -23.79
CA ILE A 623 7.75 19.59 -23.03
C ILE A 623 6.38 19.24 -22.43
N ARG A 624 5.51 18.54 -23.17
CA ARG A 624 4.19 18.10 -22.68
C ARG A 624 4.32 17.10 -21.54
N PHE A 625 5.29 16.18 -21.63
CA PHE A 625 5.56 15.22 -20.56
C PHE A 625 6.06 15.92 -19.30
N LEU A 626 7.05 16.82 -19.43
CA LEU A 626 7.63 17.54 -18.30
C LEU A 626 6.59 18.45 -17.62
N ALA A 627 5.76 19.15 -18.39
CA ALA A 627 4.66 19.94 -17.83
C ALA A 627 3.63 19.06 -17.10
N LYS A 628 3.30 17.88 -17.66
CA LYS A 628 2.46 16.90 -16.97
C LYS A 628 3.11 16.46 -15.66
N LEU A 629 4.40 16.10 -15.68
CA LEU A 629 5.15 15.67 -14.50
C LEU A 629 5.18 16.75 -13.41
N ASP A 630 5.43 18.01 -13.75
CA ASP A 630 5.44 19.13 -12.81
C ASP A 630 4.10 19.26 -12.07
N SER A 631 2.98 19.17 -12.80
CA SER A 631 1.64 19.16 -12.18
C SER A 631 1.43 17.95 -11.25
N GLN A 632 2.11 16.83 -11.51
CA GLN A 632 2.04 15.67 -10.63
C GLN A 632 2.84 15.83 -9.34
N LEU A 633 4.03 16.42 -9.45
CA LEU A 633 4.92 16.62 -8.31
C LEU A 633 4.26 17.50 -7.22
N GLU A 634 3.43 18.46 -7.60
CA GLU A 634 2.67 19.31 -6.66
C GLU A 634 1.71 18.54 -5.73
N LEU A 635 1.27 17.34 -6.13
CA LEU A 635 0.35 16.52 -5.33
C LEU A 635 1.04 15.44 -4.49
N LEU A 636 2.34 15.20 -4.70
CA LEU A 636 3.06 14.14 -4.00
C LEU A 636 3.55 14.65 -2.63
N CYS A 637 3.60 13.75 -1.66
CA CYS A 637 4.26 14.03 -0.39
C CYS A 637 5.73 14.43 -0.60
N SER A 638 6.26 15.24 0.31
CA SER A 638 7.58 15.88 0.18
C SER A 638 8.70 14.87 -0.14
N SER A 639 8.65 13.69 0.49
CA SER A 639 9.65 12.64 0.34
C SER A 639 9.59 11.94 -1.02
N LEU A 640 8.40 11.68 -1.56
CA LEU A 640 8.25 11.03 -2.87
C LEU A 640 8.53 12.01 -4.01
N ASN A 641 8.08 13.26 -3.90
CA ASN A 641 8.39 14.33 -4.84
C ASN A 641 9.91 14.46 -5.03
N MET A 642 10.65 14.59 -3.92
CA MET A 642 12.11 14.66 -3.95
C MET A 642 12.76 13.46 -4.64
N LYS A 643 12.30 12.23 -4.37
CA LYS A 643 12.82 11.02 -5.02
C LYS A 643 12.65 11.08 -6.54
N VAL A 644 11.49 11.52 -7.02
CA VAL A 644 11.20 11.61 -8.46
C VAL A 644 12.07 12.67 -9.12
N GLN A 645 12.18 13.86 -8.51
CA GLN A 645 13.04 14.93 -9.04
C GLN A 645 14.51 14.50 -9.11
N PHE A 646 15.01 13.79 -8.09
CA PHE A 646 16.37 13.22 -8.13
C PHE A 646 16.54 12.21 -9.25
N ARG A 647 15.55 11.34 -9.50
CA ARG A 647 15.62 10.33 -10.56
C ARG A 647 15.57 10.95 -11.96
N LEU A 648 14.73 11.97 -12.17
CA LEU A 648 14.71 12.73 -13.41
C LEU A 648 16.07 13.42 -13.65
N MET A 649 16.62 14.04 -12.62
CA MET A 649 17.94 14.68 -12.69
C MET A 649 19.05 13.67 -13.01
N GLU A 650 19.06 12.51 -12.34
CA GLU A 650 20.05 11.47 -12.60
C GLU A 650 19.90 10.86 -14.01
N LEU A 651 18.67 10.72 -14.51
CA LEU A 651 18.40 10.31 -15.89
C LEU A 651 18.89 11.36 -16.90
N ASN A 652 18.53 12.64 -16.71
CA ASN A 652 19.00 13.73 -17.58
C ASN A 652 20.53 13.79 -17.60
N ARG A 653 21.17 13.63 -16.44
CA ARG A 653 22.63 13.51 -16.33
C ARG A 653 23.19 12.37 -17.17
N ALA A 654 22.60 11.17 -17.07
CA ALA A 654 23.05 10.01 -17.82
C ALA A 654 22.95 10.25 -19.33
N VAL A 655 21.82 10.79 -19.79
CA VAL A 655 21.59 11.09 -21.21
C VAL A 655 22.57 12.15 -21.73
N CYS A 656 22.80 13.23 -20.99
CA CYS A 656 23.74 14.28 -21.41
C CYS A 656 25.19 13.78 -21.53
N LEU A 657 25.58 12.82 -20.70
CA LEU A 657 26.95 12.30 -20.66
C LEU A 657 27.17 11.14 -21.64
N GLU A 658 26.22 10.22 -21.73
CA GLU A 658 26.37 8.98 -22.48
C GLU A 658 25.78 9.02 -23.88
N CYS A 659 24.79 9.89 -24.12
CA CYS A 659 24.08 9.98 -25.39
C CYS A 659 23.97 11.44 -25.90
N PRO A 660 25.10 12.14 -26.07
CA PRO A 660 25.12 13.54 -26.53
C PRO A 660 24.44 13.74 -27.90
N GLU A 661 24.37 12.69 -28.72
CA GLU A 661 23.71 12.67 -30.03
C GLU A 661 22.21 13.00 -29.97
N TYR A 662 21.53 12.76 -28.83
CA TYR A 662 20.12 13.13 -28.66
C TYR A 662 19.91 14.63 -28.40
N GLN A 663 20.97 15.39 -28.18
CA GLN A 663 20.94 16.86 -27.99
C GLN A 663 19.98 17.32 -26.87
N ILE A 664 19.72 16.47 -25.88
CA ILE A 664 18.92 16.81 -24.72
C ILE A 664 19.77 17.72 -23.81
N PRO A 665 19.32 18.95 -23.49
CA PRO A 665 20.09 19.85 -22.65
C PRO A 665 20.08 19.42 -21.19
N TRP A 666 21.09 19.86 -20.45
CA TRP A 666 21.06 19.86 -18.99
C TRP A 666 20.17 21.00 -18.48
N PHE A 667 19.18 20.70 -17.64
CA PHE A 667 18.24 21.71 -17.13
C PHE A 667 18.06 21.67 -15.60
N HIS A 668 18.96 21.01 -14.87
CA HIS A 668 18.85 20.81 -13.41
C HIS A 668 19.82 21.66 -12.57
N ASP A 669 20.49 22.68 -13.14
CA ASP A 669 21.42 23.55 -12.40
C ASP A 669 20.81 24.15 -11.14
N ARG A 670 19.64 24.78 -11.26
CA ARG A 670 18.95 25.44 -10.13
C ARG A 670 18.57 24.43 -9.06
N PHE A 671 18.02 23.28 -9.46
CA PHE A 671 17.67 22.20 -8.54
C PHE A 671 18.90 21.71 -7.76
N CYS A 672 19.99 21.40 -8.45
CA CYS A 672 21.20 20.88 -7.81
C CYS A 672 21.84 21.91 -6.86
N GLN A 673 21.88 23.19 -7.24
CA GLN A 673 22.38 24.27 -6.38
C GLN A 673 21.56 24.42 -5.09
N GLN A 674 20.23 24.27 -5.16
CA GLN A 674 19.37 24.33 -3.99
C GLN A 674 19.60 23.14 -3.04
N GLN A 675 19.77 21.93 -3.58
CA GLN A 675 20.06 20.76 -2.75
C GLN A 675 21.45 20.83 -2.12
N TYR A 676 22.46 21.25 -2.89
CA TYR A 676 23.83 21.39 -2.38
C TYR A 676 23.94 22.40 -1.22
N LYS A 677 23.17 23.49 -1.25
CA LYS A 677 23.11 24.45 -0.12
C LYS A 677 22.51 23.87 1.16
N LYS A 678 21.68 22.82 1.06
CA LYS A 678 21.07 22.13 2.21
C LYS A 678 21.98 21.04 2.77
N ASP A 679 22.72 20.35 1.91
CA ASP A 679 23.62 19.23 2.24
C ASP A 679 25.09 19.67 2.38
N PHE A 680 25.39 20.60 3.29
CA PHE A 680 26.78 20.80 3.73
C PHE A 680 27.20 19.58 4.57
N GLY A 681 27.55 18.49 3.90
CA GLY A 681 28.05 17.27 4.51
C GLY A 681 29.41 17.52 5.14
N SER A 682 29.50 17.44 6.47
CA SER A 682 30.79 17.26 7.14
C SER A 682 31.39 15.93 6.69
N MET A 683 32.67 15.93 6.29
CA MET A 683 33.39 14.68 5.98
C MET A 683 33.26 13.70 7.13
N ASN A 684 32.91 12.44 6.83
CA ASN A 684 32.87 11.40 7.85
C ASN A 684 34.29 11.06 8.37
N GLY A 685 34.40 10.33 9.48
CA GLY A 685 35.69 10.04 10.11
C GLY A 685 36.68 9.30 9.18
N ALA A 686 36.19 8.41 8.34
CA ALA A 686 37.01 7.71 7.35
C ALA A 686 37.51 8.65 6.25
N GLN A 687 36.65 9.51 5.72
CA GLN A 687 37.00 10.53 4.72
C GLN A 687 38.03 11.52 5.28
N GLN A 688 37.88 11.97 6.53
CA GLN A 688 38.89 12.84 7.17
C GLN A 688 40.24 12.16 7.30
N GLN A 689 40.25 10.86 7.64
CA GLN A 689 41.48 10.08 7.72
C GLN A 689 42.12 9.91 6.33
N ILE A 690 41.33 9.54 5.33
CA ILE A 690 41.78 9.40 3.93
C ILE A 690 42.35 10.73 3.44
N TYR A 691 41.68 11.86 3.67
CA TYR A 691 42.15 13.19 3.27
C TYR A 691 43.54 13.51 3.85
N LYS A 692 43.75 13.27 5.15
CA LYS A 692 45.06 13.48 5.80
C LYS A 692 46.13 12.59 5.19
N MET A 693 45.82 11.30 4.96
CA MET A 693 46.77 10.37 4.36
C MET A 693 47.08 10.72 2.90
N LEU A 694 46.09 11.15 2.13
CA LEU A 694 46.28 11.61 0.75
C LEU A 694 47.18 12.84 0.69
N ALA A 695 46.98 13.81 1.58
CA ALA A 695 47.86 14.95 1.70
C ALA A 695 49.31 14.54 2.00
N GLU A 696 49.52 13.55 2.87
CA GLU A 696 50.87 13.02 3.14
C GLU A 696 51.45 12.27 1.91
N VAL A 697 50.66 11.42 1.25
CA VAL A 697 51.07 10.64 0.08
C VAL A 697 51.43 11.52 -1.11
N LEU A 698 50.70 12.62 -1.31
CA LEU A 698 50.87 13.52 -2.45
C LEU A 698 51.84 14.70 -2.15
N GLY A 699 52.43 14.75 -0.96
CA GLY A 699 53.44 15.76 -0.61
C GLY A 699 52.89 17.10 -0.09
N GLY A 700 51.61 17.16 0.29
CA GLY A 700 50.99 18.31 0.94
C GLY A 700 49.47 18.44 0.69
N ILE A 701 48.80 19.26 1.50
CA ILE A 701 47.36 19.54 1.36
C ILE A 701 47.01 20.26 0.04
N ASN A 702 47.96 20.98 -0.55
CA ASN A 702 47.75 21.74 -1.79
C ASN A 702 47.58 20.84 -3.02
N PHE A 703 47.82 19.53 -2.89
CA PHE A 703 47.72 18.55 -3.98
C PHE A 703 46.39 17.77 -3.96
N VAL A 704 45.51 18.02 -2.98
CA VAL A 704 44.23 17.32 -2.83
C VAL A 704 43.10 18.33 -2.65
N LYS A 705 42.06 18.22 -3.47
CA LYS A 705 40.84 19.00 -3.31
C LYS A 705 39.73 18.09 -2.79
N ALA A 706 39.15 18.41 -1.63
CA ALA A 706 38.06 17.64 -1.06
C ALA A 706 36.69 18.14 -1.56
N SER A 707 35.70 17.24 -1.62
CA SER A 707 34.28 17.54 -1.90
C SER A 707 34.09 18.35 -3.20
N VAL A 708 34.65 17.86 -4.30
CA VAL A 708 34.61 18.55 -5.60
C VAL A 708 33.29 18.29 -6.30
N LEU A 709 32.66 19.34 -6.80
CA LEU A 709 31.51 19.24 -7.69
C LEU A 709 31.97 19.25 -9.16
N THR A 710 31.50 18.26 -9.91
CA THR A 710 31.65 18.22 -11.38
C THR A 710 30.61 19.13 -12.07
N PRO A 711 30.77 19.45 -13.36
CA PRO A 711 29.81 20.27 -14.12
C PRO A 711 28.37 19.74 -14.10
N TYR A 712 28.19 18.41 -14.00
CA TYR A 712 26.87 17.77 -13.88
C TYR A 712 26.51 17.39 -12.44
N TYR A 713 27.13 18.02 -11.43
CA TYR A 713 26.80 17.85 -10.00
C TYR A 713 26.96 16.42 -9.46
N TYR A 714 27.94 15.65 -9.95
CA TYR A 714 28.54 14.61 -9.10
C TYR A 714 29.43 15.24 -8.05
N THR A 715 29.28 14.76 -6.81
CA THR A 715 30.21 15.03 -5.71
C THR A 715 31.31 13.98 -5.74
N ILE A 716 32.56 14.42 -5.82
CA ILE A 716 33.77 13.60 -5.70
C ILE A 716 34.35 13.83 -4.31
N ASP A 717 34.69 12.76 -3.59
CA ASP A 717 35.24 12.89 -2.24
C ASP A 717 36.59 13.61 -2.25
N PHE A 718 37.51 13.17 -3.12
CA PHE A 718 38.81 13.80 -3.32
C PHE A 718 39.22 13.85 -4.79
N GLU A 719 39.76 14.98 -5.22
CA GLU A 719 40.36 15.16 -6.55
C GLU A 719 41.85 15.44 -6.40
N CYS A 720 42.70 14.78 -7.18
CA CYS A 720 44.11 15.16 -7.36
C CYS A 720 44.50 15.14 -8.84
N ILE A 721 45.58 15.83 -9.19
CA ILE A 721 46.07 15.93 -10.57
C ILE A 721 47.52 15.45 -10.58
N LEU A 722 47.83 14.54 -11.50
CA LEU A 722 49.20 14.09 -11.76
C LEU A 722 49.67 14.63 -13.10
N ASP A 723 50.93 15.04 -13.20
CA ASP A 723 51.55 15.38 -14.48
C ASP A 723 51.87 14.12 -15.32
N LYS A 724 52.40 14.32 -16.53
CA LYS A 724 52.84 13.23 -17.43
C LYS A 724 53.90 12.29 -16.84
N ARG A 725 54.61 12.72 -15.78
CA ARG A 725 55.63 11.95 -15.05
C ARG A 725 55.08 11.36 -13.75
N LYS A 726 53.76 11.40 -13.54
CA LYS A 726 53.05 10.97 -12.33
C LYS A 726 53.40 11.79 -11.07
N ASN A 727 53.93 13.00 -11.22
CA ASN A 727 54.13 13.89 -10.07
C ASN A 727 52.84 14.67 -9.74
N PRO A 728 52.49 14.82 -8.45
CA PRO A 728 51.34 15.63 -8.05
C PRO A 728 51.49 17.10 -8.46
N LEU A 729 50.42 17.68 -8.99
CA LEU A 729 50.34 19.11 -9.32
C LEU A 729 49.53 19.87 -8.25
N PRO A 730 50.04 20.99 -7.74
CA PRO A 730 49.31 21.76 -6.73
C PRO A 730 48.14 22.49 -7.37
N TYR A 731 47.00 22.51 -6.70
CA TYR A 731 45.93 23.46 -7.00
C TYR A 731 46.44 24.85 -6.65
N GLY A 732 46.53 25.76 -7.63
CA GLY A 732 47.22 27.05 -7.52
C GLY A 732 46.98 27.82 -6.21
N SER A 733 48.04 28.50 -5.74
CA SER A 733 48.13 29.19 -4.45
C SER A 733 47.07 30.27 -4.24
N HIS A 734 46.09 29.99 -3.37
CA HIS A 734 45.44 31.03 -2.56
C HIS A 734 45.85 30.84 -1.10
N ASN A 735 46.63 31.80 -0.61
CA ASN A 735 47.17 31.88 0.74
C ASN A 735 46.12 31.54 1.80
N THR A 736 46.22 30.35 2.40
CA THR A 736 45.52 30.04 3.64
C THR A 736 46.55 29.99 4.75
N THR A 737 46.63 31.10 5.49
CA THR A 737 47.51 31.27 6.65
C THR A 737 47.23 30.19 7.69
N LEU A 738 48.31 29.56 8.15
CA LEU A 738 48.37 28.53 9.17
C LEU A 738 47.63 28.98 10.45
N GLY A 739 46.58 28.25 10.86
CA GLY A 739 45.98 28.42 12.20
C GLY A 739 44.47 28.21 12.35
N LYS A 740 43.69 28.10 11.27
CA LYS A 740 42.25 27.75 11.33
C LYS A 740 41.89 26.70 10.29
N LEU A 741 41.14 25.67 10.71
CA LEU A 741 40.55 24.66 9.83
C LEU A 741 39.85 25.37 8.64
N PRO A 742 40.04 24.94 7.38
CA PRO A 742 39.53 25.71 6.25
C PRO A 742 38.00 25.78 6.33
N LYS A 743 37.45 26.99 6.41
CA LYS A 743 36.06 27.21 6.04
C LYS A 743 35.96 26.93 4.55
N ILE A 744 35.26 25.86 4.20
CA ILE A 744 35.00 25.40 2.83
C ILE A 744 34.05 26.41 2.16
N HIS A 745 34.58 27.56 1.74
CA HIS A 745 33.91 28.43 0.78
C HIS A 745 34.45 28.05 -0.60
N SER A 746 33.79 27.10 -1.27
CA SER A 746 33.94 26.96 -2.71
C SER A 746 33.17 28.12 -3.34
N GLU A 747 33.90 29.12 -3.84
CA GLU A 747 33.33 30.20 -4.63
C GLU A 747 32.54 29.59 -5.80
N LEU A 748 31.22 29.74 -5.74
CA LEU A 748 30.32 29.53 -6.86
C LEU A 748 30.46 30.73 -7.78
N ASN A 749 30.59 30.45 -9.07
CA ASN A 749 30.68 31.38 -10.21
C ASN A 749 32.09 31.83 -10.58
N THR A 750 32.77 30.96 -11.30
CA THR A 750 33.42 31.40 -12.54
C THR A 750 33.20 30.31 -13.57
N GLN A 751 32.71 30.69 -14.75
CA GLN A 751 32.99 29.93 -15.96
C GLN A 751 34.51 29.72 -15.99
N ILE A 752 35.00 28.53 -15.65
CA ILE A 752 36.36 28.14 -16.00
C ILE A 752 36.29 27.73 -17.47
N ALA A 753 36.17 28.75 -18.33
CA ALA A 753 36.85 28.70 -19.60
C ALA A 753 38.36 28.64 -19.28
N GLY A 754 38.93 27.43 -19.35
CA GLY A 754 40.33 27.29 -19.76
C GLY A 754 41.44 27.31 -18.71
N SER A 755 41.34 26.63 -17.57
CA SER A 755 42.56 25.95 -17.08
C SER A 755 42.70 24.62 -17.80
N ARG A 756 43.14 24.66 -19.07
CA ARG A 756 43.54 23.43 -19.76
C ARG A 756 44.56 22.73 -18.86
N LEU A 757 44.24 21.52 -18.41
CA LEU A 757 45.20 20.67 -17.73
C LEU A 757 46.48 20.62 -18.58
N PRO A 758 47.68 20.64 -17.97
CA PRO A 758 48.91 20.50 -18.73
C PRO A 758 48.84 19.30 -19.67
N PRO A 759 49.36 19.37 -20.91
CA PRO A 759 49.30 18.25 -21.84
C PRO A 759 49.89 16.97 -21.21
N GLY A 760 49.08 15.90 -21.18
CA GLY A 760 49.43 14.63 -20.56
C GLY A 760 49.22 14.55 -19.04
N ALA A 761 48.62 15.57 -18.41
CA ALA A 761 48.20 15.51 -17.02
C ALA A 761 46.91 14.70 -16.87
N GLU A 762 46.83 13.93 -15.79
CA GLU A 762 45.72 13.04 -15.45
C GLU A 762 44.99 13.59 -14.23
N LYS A 763 43.67 13.73 -14.33
CA LYS A 763 42.82 14.09 -13.20
C LYS A 763 42.28 12.82 -12.54
N ILE A 764 42.48 12.68 -11.24
CA ILE A 764 42.11 11.49 -10.48
C ILE A 764 40.95 11.85 -9.53
N ALA A 765 39.87 11.09 -9.60
CA ALA A 765 38.79 11.12 -8.62
C ALA A 765 38.96 9.94 -7.66
N LEU A 766 39.15 10.22 -6.37
CA LEU A 766 39.15 9.20 -5.34
C LEU A 766 37.80 9.21 -4.61
N GLU A 767 37.18 8.04 -4.53
CA GLU A 767 35.86 7.85 -3.92
C GLU A 767 35.92 6.80 -2.82
N PHE A 768 35.45 7.14 -1.63
CA PHE A 768 35.25 6.17 -0.56
C PHE A 768 33.86 5.52 -0.70
N LEU A 769 33.84 4.20 -0.90
CA LEU A 769 32.60 3.46 -1.09
C LEU A 769 32.16 2.80 0.23
N ASP A 770 31.09 3.33 0.82
CA ASP A 770 30.45 2.76 2.01
C ASP A 770 29.74 1.42 1.71
N SER A 771 29.19 0.78 2.74
CA SER A 771 28.46 -0.50 2.57
C SER A 771 27.23 -0.38 1.68
N ARG A 772 26.65 0.82 1.52
CA ARG A 772 25.48 1.05 0.66
C ARG A 772 25.85 1.09 -0.81
N ALA A 773 27.13 1.16 -1.18
CA ALA A 773 27.58 1.05 -2.56
C ALA A 773 27.56 -0.40 -3.09
N PHE A 774 27.50 -1.39 -2.19
CA PHE A 774 27.61 -2.82 -2.55
C PHE A 774 26.31 -3.60 -2.30
N CYS A 775 26.21 -4.79 -2.90
CA CYS A 775 25.20 -5.78 -2.57
C CYS A 775 25.40 -6.30 -1.14
N ARG A 776 24.32 -6.77 -0.51
CA ARG A 776 24.37 -7.15 0.91
C ARG A 776 25.19 -8.43 1.15
N ASN A 777 25.11 -9.38 0.23
CA ASN A 777 25.68 -10.72 0.37
C ASN A 777 27.11 -10.86 -0.16
N ILE A 778 27.51 -10.03 -1.12
CA ILE A 778 28.83 -10.10 -1.77
C ILE A 778 29.36 -8.69 -2.09
N PRO A 779 30.68 -8.49 -2.21
CA PRO A 779 31.31 -7.20 -2.55
C PRO A 779 31.09 -6.78 -4.02
N HIS A 780 29.86 -6.92 -4.52
CA HIS A 780 29.45 -6.52 -5.87
C HIS A 780 28.95 -5.08 -5.87
N LEU A 781 29.47 -4.26 -6.78
CA LEU A 781 29.13 -2.84 -6.87
C LEU A 781 27.72 -2.66 -7.46
N LYS A 782 26.87 -1.83 -6.83
CA LYS A 782 25.50 -1.57 -7.29
C LYS A 782 25.41 -0.55 -8.41
N GLY A 783 24.27 -0.56 -9.12
CA GLY A 783 24.15 0.12 -10.42
C GLY A 783 24.35 1.63 -10.35
N LYS A 784 23.85 2.28 -9.30
CA LYS A 784 24.07 3.72 -9.09
C LYS A 784 25.55 4.08 -8.94
N SER A 785 26.31 3.28 -8.19
CA SER A 785 27.75 3.52 -7.98
C SER A 785 28.57 3.18 -9.23
N ALA A 786 28.17 2.13 -9.97
CA ALA A 786 28.78 1.78 -11.25
C ALA A 786 28.56 2.87 -12.30
N MET A 787 27.33 3.38 -12.43
CA MET A 787 26.99 4.48 -13.33
C MET A 787 27.78 5.75 -13.00
N LYS A 788 27.90 6.11 -11.71
CA LYS A 788 28.71 7.25 -11.27
C LYS A 788 30.17 7.12 -11.72
N LYS A 789 30.78 5.94 -11.51
CA LYS A 789 32.17 5.67 -11.94
C LYS A 789 32.34 5.94 -13.43
N ARG A 790 31.48 5.33 -14.25
CA ARG A 790 31.50 5.48 -15.71
C ARG A 790 31.30 6.92 -16.16
N HIS A 791 30.40 7.66 -15.52
CA HIS A 791 30.18 9.09 -15.81
C HIS A 791 31.38 9.96 -15.45
N LEU A 792 32.07 9.68 -14.35
CA LEU A 792 33.31 10.38 -14.00
C LEU A 792 34.41 10.08 -15.03
N GLU A 793 34.49 8.85 -15.52
CA GLU A 793 35.42 8.48 -16.61
C GLU A 793 35.11 9.23 -17.90
N ILE A 794 33.84 9.35 -18.29
CA ILE A 794 33.39 10.18 -19.43
C ILE A 794 33.80 11.66 -19.25
N LEU A 795 33.76 12.17 -18.02
CA LEU A 795 34.19 13.52 -17.68
C LEU A 795 35.72 13.70 -17.66
N GLY A 796 36.49 12.66 -18.01
CA GLY A 796 37.94 12.70 -18.12
C GLY A 796 38.70 12.40 -16.83
N TYR A 797 38.04 11.78 -15.84
CA TYR A 797 38.68 11.36 -14.60
C TYR A 797 39.18 9.91 -14.69
N ARG A 798 40.36 9.64 -14.11
CA ARG A 798 40.68 8.29 -13.64
C ARG A 798 40.07 8.09 -12.27
N VAL A 799 39.14 7.14 -12.14
CA VAL A 799 38.41 6.91 -10.89
C VAL A 799 39.11 5.83 -10.07
N ILE A 800 39.45 6.16 -8.82
CA ILE A 800 39.97 5.23 -7.82
C ILE A 800 38.91 5.07 -6.73
N GLN A 801 38.32 3.90 -6.66
CA GLN A 801 37.34 3.58 -5.62
C GLN A 801 38.03 2.84 -4.48
N ILE A 802 37.73 3.26 -3.24
CA ILE A 802 38.25 2.70 -2.00
C ILE A 802 37.08 2.02 -1.28
N PRO A 803 36.93 0.69 -1.40
CA PRO A 803 35.87 -0.04 -0.71
C PRO A 803 36.04 -0.03 0.80
N HIS A 804 34.95 0.16 1.55
CA HIS A 804 35.00 0.15 3.01
C HIS A 804 35.55 -1.17 3.59
N PHE A 805 35.25 -2.32 2.97
CA PHE A 805 35.72 -3.63 3.45
C PHE A 805 37.21 -3.85 3.21
N GLU A 806 37.81 -3.25 2.17
CA GLU A 806 39.26 -3.24 1.98
C GLU A 806 39.91 -2.28 2.98
N TRP A 807 39.41 -1.05 3.07
CA TRP A 807 39.96 0.00 3.94
C TRP A 807 39.97 -0.38 5.42
N ASN A 808 38.92 -1.09 5.86
CA ASN A 808 38.76 -1.55 7.24
C ASN A 808 39.30 -2.97 7.46
N SER A 809 39.94 -3.59 6.47
CA SER A 809 40.49 -4.93 6.60
C SER A 809 41.66 -4.99 7.59
N MET A 810 41.95 -6.18 8.12
CA MET A 810 43.12 -6.41 8.97
C MET A 810 44.44 -6.09 8.24
N ALA A 811 44.49 -6.29 6.92
CA ALA A 811 45.64 -5.98 6.10
C ALA A 811 45.96 -4.47 6.10
N LEU A 812 44.95 -3.61 6.18
CA LEU A 812 45.08 -2.16 6.26
C LEU A 812 44.87 -1.64 7.71
N SER A 813 45.31 -2.40 8.71
CA SER A 813 45.18 -2.01 10.13
C SER A 813 46.15 -0.90 10.56
N THR A 814 47.33 -0.81 9.92
CA THR A 814 48.36 0.20 10.25
C THR A 814 48.30 1.41 9.32
N LYS A 815 48.79 2.56 9.82
CA LYS A 815 48.91 3.79 9.00
C LYS A 815 49.75 3.56 7.75
N ASN A 816 50.91 2.90 7.88
CA ASN A 816 51.82 2.66 6.77
C ASN A 816 51.16 1.79 5.68
N ALA A 817 50.49 0.70 6.05
CA ALA A 817 49.78 -0.15 5.10
C ALA A 817 48.71 0.62 4.31
N ARG A 818 47.95 1.50 4.98
CA ARG A 818 46.97 2.37 4.31
C ARG A 818 47.62 3.38 3.36
N MET A 819 48.76 3.96 3.74
CA MET A 819 49.51 4.86 2.88
C MET A 819 50.07 4.14 1.65
N ASP A 820 50.61 2.94 1.83
CA ASP A 820 51.13 2.12 0.72
C ASP A 820 50.01 1.71 -0.22
N TYR A 821 48.85 1.32 0.31
CA TYR A 821 47.64 1.06 -0.48
C TYR A 821 47.25 2.29 -1.33
N LEU A 822 47.25 3.49 -0.75
CA LEU A 822 46.93 4.71 -1.51
C LEU A 822 48.00 5.01 -2.58
N ARG A 823 49.29 4.84 -2.27
CA ARG A 823 50.39 5.01 -3.24
C ARG A 823 50.25 4.04 -4.41
N GLU A 824 50.02 2.77 -4.12
CA GLU A 824 49.84 1.72 -5.12
C GLU A 824 48.65 2.04 -6.03
N ARG A 825 47.50 2.45 -5.46
CA ARG A 825 46.31 2.82 -6.25
C ARG A 825 46.53 4.05 -7.12
N ILE A 826 47.23 5.08 -6.62
CA ILE A 826 47.44 6.36 -7.33
C ILE A 826 48.52 6.23 -8.41
N PHE A 827 49.70 5.74 -8.01
CA PHE A 827 50.92 5.74 -8.83
C PHE A 827 51.17 4.41 -9.57
N GLY A 828 50.59 3.30 -9.11
CA GLY A 828 50.83 1.96 -9.69
C GLY A 828 52.13 1.30 -9.23
N GLU A 829 52.77 1.81 -8.19
CA GLU A 829 54.00 1.25 -7.63
C GLU A 829 53.67 0.05 -6.72
N GLY A 830 53.82 -1.17 -7.25
CA GLY A 830 53.82 -2.39 -6.43
C GLY A 830 55.10 -2.47 -5.60
N LYS A 831 55.01 -3.07 -4.41
CA LYS A 831 56.11 -3.23 -3.43
C LYS A 831 57.45 -3.54 -4.11
N SER A 832 58.40 -2.61 -4.01
CA SER A 832 59.81 -2.98 -4.02
C SER A 832 60.04 -3.79 -2.75
N SER A 833 60.24 -5.09 -2.92
CA SER A 833 60.66 -6.00 -1.87
C SER A 833 62.00 -5.53 -1.31
N SER A 834 62.02 -5.06 -0.07
CA SER A 834 63.24 -5.01 0.76
C SER A 834 62.95 -5.63 2.11
#